data_AF-A0A5P1EL47-F1
#
_entry.id   AF-A0A5P1EL47-F1
#
_cell.length_a   1.000
_cell.length_b   1.000
_cell.length_c   1.000
_cell.angle_alpha   90.00
_cell.angle_beta   90.00
_cell.angle_gamma   90.00
#
_symmetry.space_group_name_H-M   'P 1'
#
loop_
_entity.id
_entity.type
_entity.pdbx_description
1 polymer ?
#
loop_
_entity_poly.entity_id
_entity_poly.type
_entity_poly.pdbx_seq_one_letter_code
_entity_poly.pdbx_strand_id
1 'polypeptide(L)'
;MYKSITSSPSSSLVRKLSSSSSSSSSLKAAAPAGALSSSRSISLAVAGRFERRMATLATDHAFQGVLTSLPRPGGGGEFGKYYSLPALNDPRVDKLPYSIRILLESAIRNCDNFQVTKNDVEKIIDWENTSPKQVEIPFKPARVLLQDFTGVPSVVDLACMRDAMNKLGSDSNKINPLVPVDLVIDHSVQVDVARSENAVQANMELEFQRNKERFGFLKWGSTAFHNMLVVPPGSGIVHQVNLEYLGRVVFNTEGMLYPDSVVGTDSHTTMIDGLGVAGWGVGGIEAEAAMLGQPMSMVLPGVVGFKLSGKLRDGVTATDLVLTVTQMLRKHGVVGKFVEFYGSGMGELSLADRATIANMSPDLRRKDYTRPTWSWTLLRSILAFLVQRGRAFGVFSYYLPGFAVPKESQGKVVKFSFHGQPAELRHGSVVIAAITSCTNTSNPSVMLGAALVAKKACELGLEVKPWIKTSLAPGSGVVTKYLQKSGLQKYLNQQGFHIVGYGCTTCIGNSGDLDESVASAITENDIVAAAVLSGNRNFEGRVHPLTRANYLASPPLVVAYALAGTVDIDFEKEPIGTGKDGENVYFKDIWPSSEEIAEVVQSNVLPDMFKSTYEAITKGNPMWNQLSVPASTLYSWDPSSTYIHEPPYFKNMTMDPPGPHGVKDAYCLLNFGDSITTDHISPAGSIHKDSPAAKFLVERGVDRKDFNSYGSRRGNDEVMARGTFANIRIVNKLLKGEVGPKTIHIPTGEKLYVYDVAMRYKADGHDTIVIAGAEYGSGSSRDWAAKGPMLLGVLSFRSYYKCNNSCLLPTLSHWLSTVAFCPHYPIGSPGLCMVELRPVTTYSSDALFLNQMTPVSGGISAGIGYFGLFAVTKARSKGKALVYCTLAQQPKYMSDLDVHIPTAFDPFAEANADDSGAGSKEYVHVRIQQRNGRKSLTTVQGLKKEFSYSKILKDLKKEFCCNGTVVQDPELGQVIQLQGDQRKNVSTFLVQAGIVKKEHIKIHGF
;
A
#
# COMPACT_ATOMS: atom_id res chain seq x y z
N MET A 1 -32.45 -6.70 -20.17
CA MET A 1 -32.73 -7.81 -21.12
C MET A 1 -31.70 -7.73 -22.23
N TYR A 2 -30.96 -8.81 -22.50
CA TYR A 2 -29.98 -8.85 -23.60
C TYR A 2 -30.56 -9.61 -24.80
N LYS A 3 -30.52 -9.00 -26.00
CA LYS A 3 -30.63 -9.72 -27.28
C LYS A 3 -29.23 -9.87 -27.87
N SER A 4 -28.92 -11.08 -28.33
CA SER A 4 -27.67 -11.41 -29.01
C SER A 4 -27.61 -10.83 -30.43
N ILE A 5 -26.44 -10.41 -30.87
CA ILE A 5 -26.12 -10.25 -32.28
C ILE A 5 -24.92 -11.16 -32.59
N THR A 6 -25.21 -12.28 -33.24
CA THR A 6 -24.22 -13.15 -33.88
C THR A 6 -24.30 -12.92 -35.38
N SER A 7 -23.21 -12.50 -36.01
CA SER A 7 -23.14 -12.37 -37.48
C SER A 7 -21.80 -12.90 -38.01
N SER A 8 -21.81 -14.17 -38.40
CA SER A 8 -20.80 -14.79 -39.25
C SER A 8 -21.07 -14.49 -40.72
N PRO A 9 -20.06 -14.18 -41.56
CA PRO A 9 -20.16 -14.33 -43.00
C PRO A 9 -19.42 -15.59 -43.45
N SER A 10 -20.15 -16.53 -44.05
CA SER A 10 -19.58 -17.63 -44.82
C SER A 10 -19.34 -17.20 -46.27
N SER A 11 -18.17 -17.48 -46.83
CA SER A 11 -18.05 -17.73 -48.27
C SER A 11 -16.97 -18.77 -48.56
N SER A 12 -17.29 -19.67 -49.49
CA SER A 12 -16.47 -20.80 -49.89
C SER A 12 -15.72 -20.49 -51.18
N LEU A 13 -14.49 -21.00 -51.32
CA LEU A 13 -13.88 -21.18 -52.63
C LEU A 13 -12.87 -22.33 -52.61
N VAL A 14 -13.27 -23.45 -53.21
CA VAL A 14 -12.45 -24.64 -53.41
C VAL A 14 -11.59 -24.47 -54.65
N ARG A 15 -10.27 -24.65 -54.53
CA ARG A 15 -9.43 -25.11 -55.65
C ARG A 15 -8.45 -26.19 -55.20
N LYS A 16 -8.56 -27.36 -55.84
CA LYS A 16 -7.52 -28.40 -55.83
C LYS A 16 -6.30 -27.89 -56.59
N LEU A 17 -5.10 -28.28 -56.15
CA LEU A 17 -3.97 -28.58 -57.02
C LEU A 17 -3.09 -29.65 -56.34
N SER A 18 -2.40 -30.45 -57.15
CA SER A 18 -1.92 -31.79 -56.79
C SER A 18 -0.43 -31.96 -57.06
N SER A 19 0.22 -32.85 -56.29
CA SER A 19 1.57 -33.41 -56.52
C SER A 19 2.73 -32.38 -56.50
N SER A 20 3.96 -32.74 -56.13
CA SER A 20 4.63 -34.04 -56.27
C SER A 20 5.64 -34.36 -55.17
N SER A 21 5.94 -35.66 -55.04
CA SER A 21 7.04 -36.21 -54.27
C SER A 21 8.36 -36.20 -55.07
N SER A 22 9.48 -35.93 -54.41
CA SER A 22 10.80 -36.36 -54.90
C SER A 22 11.67 -36.87 -53.76
N SER A 23 12.47 -37.89 -54.05
CA SER A 23 13.19 -38.69 -53.06
C SER A 23 14.67 -38.83 -53.44
N SER A 24 15.56 -38.54 -52.50
CA SER A 24 16.97 -38.94 -52.50
C SER A 24 17.57 -38.61 -51.12
N SER A 25 18.65 -39.22 -50.63
CA SER A 25 19.19 -40.58 -50.84
C SER A 25 20.19 -40.82 -49.71
N SER A 26 20.22 -42.02 -49.13
CA SER A 26 21.05 -42.32 -47.96
C SER A 26 22.56 -42.34 -48.25
N LEU A 27 23.37 -41.74 -47.36
CA LEU A 27 24.79 -42.07 -47.20
C LEU A 27 25.09 -42.40 -45.74
N LYS A 28 25.63 -43.61 -45.51
CA LYS A 28 26.11 -44.08 -44.21
C LYS A 28 27.60 -43.75 -44.08
N ALA A 29 28.03 -43.27 -42.92
CA ALA A 29 29.42 -43.30 -42.48
C ALA A 29 29.49 -43.99 -41.10
N ALA A 30 30.47 -44.87 -40.90
CA ALA A 30 30.57 -45.70 -39.71
C ALA A 30 31.33 -44.99 -38.58
N ALA A 31 30.97 -45.32 -37.33
CA ALA A 31 31.70 -44.95 -36.13
C ALA A 31 32.48 -46.16 -35.57
N PRO A 32 33.68 -45.96 -34.99
CA PRO A 32 34.30 -46.97 -34.13
C PRO A 32 33.70 -46.93 -32.72
N ALA A 33 33.56 -48.09 -32.09
CA ALA A 33 33.02 -48.22 -30.74
C ALA A 33 34.09 -48.02 -29.64
N GLY A 34 33.69 -47.43 -28.51
CA GLY A 34 34.52 -47.27 -27.31
C GLY A 34 33.63 -47.24 -26.05
N ALA A 35 33.83 -48.19 -25.15
CA ALA A 35 32.94 -48.53 -24.04
C ALA A 35 32.66 -47.39 -23.03
N LEU A 36 31.39 -47.32 -22.55
CA LEU A 36 31.01 -46.84 -21.21
C LEU A 36 29.52 -47.15 -20.93
N SER A 37 29.22 -48.41 -20.59
CA SER A 37 27.84 -48.91 -20.37
C SER A 37 27.63 -49.44 -18.95
N SER A 38 27.30 -48.57 -18.00
CA SER A 38 26.77 -48.98 -16.69
C SER A 38 25.96 -47.92 -15.92
N SER A 39 26.07 -46.62 -16.25
CA SER A 39 25.41 -45.54 -15.49
C SER A 39 24.06 -45.03 -16.04
N ARG A 40 23.70 -45.36 -17.30
CA ARG A 40 22.48 -44.81 -17.96
C ARG A 40 21.17 -45.52 -17.65
N SER A 41 21.19 -46.74 -17.11
CA SER A 41 19.97 -47.54 -16.86
C SER A 41 19.15 -47.07 -15.65
N ILE A 42 19.78 -46.39 -14.68
CA ILE A 42 19.11 -45.95 -13.45
C ILE A 42 18.31 -44.65 -13.68
N SER A 43 18.88 -43.65 -14.36
CA SER A 43 18.16 -42.37 -14.61
C SER A 43 16.91 -42.52 -15.47
N LEU A 44 16.93 -43.41 -16.48
CA LEU A 44 15.75 -43.68 -17.32
C LEU A 44 14.61 -44.38 -16.55
N ALA A 45 14.93 -45.20 -15.55
CA ALA A 45 13.95 -45.83 -14.67
C ALA A 45 13.33 -44.84 -13.66
N VAL A 46 14.07 -43.80 -13.26
CA VAL A 46 13.57 -42.73 -12.38
C VAL A 46 12.72 -41.72 -13.18
N ALA A 47 13.20 -41.23 -14.31
CA ALA A 47 12.44 -40.35 -15.21
C ALA A 47 11.13 -41.02 -15.67
N GLY A 48 11.21 -42.27 -16.14
CA GLY A 48 10.05 -43.07 -16.55
C GLY A 48 9.11 -43.51 -15.42
N ARG A 49 9.48 -43.29 -14.15
CA ARG A 49 8.56 -43.35 -12.98
C ARG A 49 7.93 -41.98 -12.67
N PHE A 50 8.66 -40.89 -12.90
CA PHE A 50 8.16 -39.53 -12.68
C PHE A 50 7.09 -39.15 -13.71
N GLU A 51 7.34 -39.41 -14.99
CA GLU A 51 6.36 -39.22 -16.07
C GLU A 51 5.14 -40.15 -15.91
N ARG A 52 5.35 -41.42 -15.52
CA ARG A 52 4.23 -42.34 -15.26
C ARG A 52 3.40 -41.96 -14.03
N ARG A 53 3.98 -41.29 -13.03
CA ARG A 53 3.21 -40.70 -11.91
C ARG A 53 2.37 -39.52 -12.37
N MET A 54 2.90 -38.64 -13.22
CA MET A 54 2.12 -37.52 -13.76
C MET A 54 1.00 -37.99 -14.72
N ALA A 55 1.29 -38.95 -15.60
CA ALA A 55 0.30 -39.51 -16.54
C ALA A 55 -0.80 -40.38 -15.86
N THR A 56 -0.72 -40.64 -14.56
CA THR A 56 -1.76 -41.35 -13.78
C THR A 56 -2.42 -40.48 -12.71
N LEU A 57 -2.14 -39.17 -12.68
CA LEU A 57 -2.76 -38.18 -11.80
C LEU A 57 -3.82 -37.31 -12.52
N ALA A 58 -4.60 -37.93 -13.41
CA ALA A 58 -5.95 -37.44 -13.70
C ALA A 58 -6.87 -37.78 -12.51
N THR A 59 -6.54 -37.26 -11.33
CA THR A 59 -7.38 -37.37 -10.14
C THR A 59 -8.60 -36.49 -10.32
N ASP A 60 -9.79 -37.05 -10.15
CA ASP A 60 -11.02 -36.27 -10.06
C ASP A 60 -10.85 -35.12 -9.06
N HIS A 61 -11.29 -33.93 -9.47
CA HIS A 61 -11.10 -32.72 -8.68
C HIS A 61 -11.67 -32.91 -7.26
N ALA A 62 -10.88 -32.54 -6.25
CA ALA A 62 -11.11 -32.85 -4.84
C ALA A 62 -12.53 -32.53 -4.34
N PHE A 63 -13.16 -31.51 -4.93
CA PHE A 63 -14.46 -30.96 -4.57
C PHE A 63 -15.50 -31.06 -5.71
N GLN A 64 -15.31 -31.98 -6.66
CA GLN A 64 -16.25 -32.19 -7.78
C GLN A 64 -17.69 -32.43 -7.33
N GLY A 65 -17.89 -33.05 -6.15
CA GLY A 65 -19.21 -33.31 -5.57
C GLY A 65 -20.01 -32.07 -5.12
N VAL A 66 -19.40 -30.88 -5.06
CA VAL A 66 -20.12 -29.62 -4.77
C VAL A 66 -20.25 -28.70 -5.99
N LEU A 67 -19.83 -29.16 -7.17
CA LEU A 67 -20.00 -28.42 -8.43
C LEU A 67 -21.48 -28.44 -8.84
N THR A 68 -22.10 -27.27 -8.88
CA THR A 68 -23.54 -27.06 -9.07
C THR A 68 -23.82 -26.23 -10.32
N SER A 69 -24.85 -26.58 -11.08
CA SER A 69 -25.31 -25.83 -12.26
C SER A 69 -26.26 -24.68 -11.88
N LEU A 70 -26.02 -23.49 -12.43
CA LEU A 70 -26.91 -22.33 -12.31
C LEU A 70 -27.85 -22.26 -13.54
N PRO A 71 -29.18 -22.44 -13.39
CA PRO A 71 -30.12 -22.35 -14.52
C PRO A 71 -30.32 -20.90 -14.98
N ARG A 72 -30.59 -20.71 -16.28
CA ARG A 72 -30.95 -19.38 -16.83
C ARG A 72 -32.37 -18.98 -16.38
N PRO A 73 -32.60 -17.70 -16.01
CA PRO A 73 -33.95 -17.17 -15.83
C PRO A 73 -34.78 -17.38 -17.10
N GLY A 74 -35.93 -18.06 -16.98
CA GLY A 74 -36.83 -18.36 -18.11
C GLY A 74 -36.64 -19.74 -18.78
N GLY A 75 -35.84 -20.65 -18.22
CA GLY A 75 -35.86 -22.08 -18.59
C GLY A 75 -35.06 -22.48 -19.84
N GLY A 76 -34.35 -21.55 -20.48
CA GLY A 76 -33.58 -21.78 -21.71
C GLY A 76 -32.16 -22.36 -21.53
N GLY A 77 -31.94 -23.30 -20.60
CA GLY A 77 -30.66 -23.97 -20.37
C GLY A 77 -29.80 -23.40 -19.23
N GLU A 78 -28.51 -23.76 -19.22
CA GLU A 78 -27.54 -23.45 -18.15
C GLU A 78 -26.84 -22.09 -18.36
N PHE A 79 -26.64 -21.32 -17.29
CA PHE A 79 -25.88 -20.06 -17.29
C PHE A 79 -24.38 -20.31 -17.05
N GLY A 80 -24.07 -21.27 -16.17
CA GLY A 80 -22.73 -21.77 -15.87
C GLY A 80 -22.75 -22.65 -14.61
N LYS A 81 -21.62 -23.29 -14.29
CA LYS A 81 -21.40 -24.10 -13.09
C LYS A 81 -20.62 -23.31 -12.05
N TYR A 82 -20.80 -23.62 -10.77
CA TYR A 82 -20.06 -23.00 -9.67
C TYR A 82 -19.85 -24.00 -8.52
N TYR A 83 -18.81 -23.80 -7.72
CA TYR A 83 -18.62 -24.58 -6.50
C TYR A 83 -19.52 -24.03 -5.40
N SER A 84 -20.54 -24.81 -5.02
CA SER A 84 -21.54 -24.39 -4.03
C SER A 84 -21.02 -24.58 -2.61
N LEU A 85 -20.62 -23.48 -1.95
CA LEU A 85 -20.16 -23.53 -0.55
C LEU A 85 -21.19 -24.15 0.41
N PRO A 86 -22.51 -23.90 0.29
CA PRO A 86 -23.51 -24.61 1.11
C PRO A 86 -23.54 -26.13 0.89
N ALA A 87 -23.21 -26.62 -0.32
CA ALA A 87 -23.19 -28.05 -0.61
C ALA A 87 -22.02 -28.81 0.04
N LEU A 88 -21.08 -28.11 0.70
CA LEU A 88 -20.10 -28.72 1.60
C LEU A 88 -20.76 -29.35 2.84
N ASN A 89 -21.98 -28.93 3.19
CA ASN A 89 -22.73 -29.39 4.38
C ASN A 89 -21.97 -29.23 5.70
N ASP A 90 -21.10 -28.22 5.81
CA ASP A 90 -20.31 -27.93 7.02
C ASP A 90 -20.84 -26.65 7.71
N PRO A 91 -21.34 -26.73 8.97
CA PRO A 91 -21.91 -25.59 9.69
C PRO A 91 -20.89 -24.50 10.07
N ARG A 92 -19.58 -24.73 9.88
CA ARG A 92 -18.54 -23.70 10.03
C ARG A 92 -18.63 -22.67 8.90
N VAL A 93 -19.00 -23.10 7.69
CA VAL A 93 -19.08 -22.24 6.49
C VAL A 93 -20.11 -21.12 6.66
N ASP A 94 -21.23 -21.40 7.33
CA ASP A 94 -22.28 -20.41 7.60
C ASP A 94 -21.83 -19.25 8.50
N LYS A 95 -20.83 -19.50 9.36
CA LYS A 95 -20.25 -18.51 10.27
C LYS A 95 -19.12 -17.68 9.64
N LEU A 96 -18.58 -18.10 8.49
CA LEU A 96 -17.45 -17.41 7.88
C LEU A 96 -17.83 -15.97 7.46
N PRO A 97 -16.99 -14.97 7.70
CA PRO A 97 -17.12 -13.65 7.09
C PRO A 97 -17.14 -13.75 5.56
N TYR A 98 -17.82 -12.84 4.87
CA TYR A 98 -17.96 -12.90 3.40
C TYR A 98 -16.60 -12.84 2.70
N SER A 99 -15.67 -12.07 3.26
CA SER A 99 -14.29 -11.98 2.80
C SER A 99 -13.54 -13.31 2.85
N ILE A 100 -13.77 -14.13 3.89
CA ILE A 100 -13.19 -15.47 4.01
C ILE A 100 -13.88 -16.47 3.07
N ARG A 101 -15.18 -16.31 2.77
CA ARG A 101 -15.89 -17.14 1.77
C ARG A 101 -15.30 -17.00 0.36
N ILE A 102 -14.79 -15.82 0.00
CA ILE A 102 -14.12 -15.60 -1.30
C ILE A 102 -12.76 -16.33 -1.35
N LEU A 103 -12.00 -16.32 -0.24
CA LEU A 103 -10.77 -17.12 -0.14
C LEU A 103 -11.06 -18.63 -0.23
N LEU A 104 -12.13 -19.08 0.44
CA LEU A 104 -12.58 -20.47 0.42
C LEU A 104 -12.99 -20.93 -0.99
N GLU A 105 -13.74 -20.12 -1.72
CA GLU A 105 -14.10 -20.41 -3.12
C GLU A 105 -12.86 -20.57 -4.00
N SER A 106 -11.91 -19.63 -3.92
CA SER A 106 -10.68 -19.68 -4.71
C SER A 106 -9.87 -20.94 -4.38
N ALA A 107 -9.73 -21.30 -3.11
CA ALA A 107 -9.02 -22.51 -2.70
C ALA A 107 -9.74 -23.80 -3.16
N ILE A 108 -11.07 -23.86 -3.07
CA ILE A 108 -11.85 -25.02 -3.54
C ILE A 108 -11.71 -25.20 -5.04
N ARG A 109 -11.95 -24.15 -5.85
CA ARG A 109 -11.93 -24.20 -7.31
C ARG A 109 -10.56 -24.52 -7.90
N ASN A 110 -9.48 -24.20 -7.18
CA ASN A 110 -8.10 -24.42 -7.62
C ASN A 110 -7.43 -25.65 -6.95
N CYS A 111 -8.18 -26.53 -6.26
CA CYS A 111 -7.61 -27.63 -5.49
C CYS A 111 -7.04 -28.76 -6.37
N ASP A 112 -5.80 -28.59 -6.79
CA ASP A 112 -5.01 -29.55 -7.59
C ASP A 112 -4.27 -30.61 -6.73
N ASN A 113 -4.25 -30.46 -5.41
CA ASN A 113 -3.44 -31.24 -4.46
C ASN A 113 -1.92 -31.09 -4.66
N PHE A 114 -1.48 -30.00 -5.29
CA PHE A 114 -0.08 -29.65 -5.50
C PHE A 114 0.20 -28.18 -5.11
N GLN A 115 -0.35 -27.22 -5.85
CA GLN A 115 -0.31 -25.79 -5.49
C GLN A 115 -1.32 -25.44 -4.39
N VAL A 116 -2.47 -26.11 -4.38
CA VAL A 116 -3.56 -25.92 -3.40
C VAL A 116 -4.05 -27.28 -2.94
N THR A 117 -3.90 -27.58 -1.65
CA THR A 117 -4.24 -28.90 -1.11
C THR A 117 -5.60 -28.90 -0.40
N LYS A 118 -6.21 -30.09 -0.26
CA LYS A 118 -7.38 -30.29 0.61
C LYS A 118 -7.17 -29.76 2.04
N ASN A 119 -5.95 -29.85 2.55
CA ASN A 119 -5.58 -29.33 3.87
C ASN A 119 -5.62 -27.79 3.92
N ASP A 120 -5.33 -27.11 2.81
CA ASP A 120 -5.45 -25.65 2.73
C ASP A 120 -6.90 -25.20 2.72
N VAL A 121 -7.79 -25.94 2.05
CA VAL A 121 -9.24 -25.71 2.12
C VAL A 121 -9.74 -25.91 3.57
N GLU A 122 -9.35 -26.99 4.24
CA GLU A 122 -9.73 -27.23 5.64
C GLU A 122 -9.21 -26.14 6.59
N LYS A 123 -7.98 -25.62 6.39
CA LYS A 123 -7.48 -24.46 7.17
C LYS A 123 -8.41 -23.24 7.07
N ILE A 124 -9.02 -23.01 5.90
CA ILE A 124 -9.91 -21.87 5.64
C ILE A 124 -11.31 -22.13 6.21
N ILE A 125 -11.82 -23.36 6.16
CA ILE A 125 -13.08 -23.73 6.81
C ILE A 125 -12.96 -23.60 8.34
N ASP A 126 -11.83 -24.02 8.92
CA ASP A 126 -11.51 -23.90 10.36
C ASP A 126 -10.98 -22.51 10.77
N TRP A 127 -11.31 -21.45 10.00
CA TRP A 127 -10.78 -20.08 10.14
C TRP A 127 -10.77 -19.54 11.58
N GLU A 128 -11.82 -19.81 12.36
CA GLU A 128 -11.97 -19.39 13.76
C GLU A 128 -10.82 -19.89 14.65
N ASN A 129 -10.31 -21.10 14.37
CA ASN A 129 -9.24 -21.74 15.13
C ASN A 129 -7.86 -21.60 14.46
N THR A 130 -7.79 -21.34 13.15
CA THR A 130 -6.53 -21.31 12.37
C THR A 130 -6.00 -19.90 12.15
N SER A 131 -6.86 -18.89 11.97
CA SER A 131 -6.42 -17.50 11.79
C SER A 131 -5.68 -16.93 13.01
N PRO A 132 -6.09 -17.19 14.28
CA PRO A 132 -5.32 -16.77 15.45
C PRO A 132 -3.91 -17.41 15.53
N LYS A 133 -3.75 -18.59 14.93
CA LYS A 133 -2.46 -19.31 14.83
C LYS A 133 -1.58 -18.78 13.69
N GLN A 134 -2.07 -17.83 12.89
CA GLN A 134 -1.37 -17.19 11.77
C GLN A 134 -0.87 -18.22 10.73
N VAL A 135 -1.70 -19.22 10.41
CA VAL A 135 -1.38 -20.21 9.37
C VAL A 135 -1.28 -19.55 8.00
N GLU A 136 -0.42 -20.06 7.13
CA GLU A 136 -0.36 -19.66 5.72
C GLU A 136 -1.32 -20.50 4.87
N ILE A 137 -1.94 -19.82 3.90
CA ILE A 137 -2.83 -20.37 2.88
C ILE A 137 -2.39 -19.87 1.49
N PRO A 138 -2.57 -20.69 0.43
CA PRO A 138 -2.46 -20.25 -0.94
C PRO A 138 -3.72 -19.46 -1.36
N PHE A 139 -3.54 -18.43 -2.17
CA PHE A 139 -4.63 -17.70 -2.82
C PHE A 139 -4.33 -17.46 -4.30
N LYS A 140 -5.30 -17.74 -5.18
CA LYS A 140 -5.21 -17.47 -6.62
C LYS A 140 -6.26 -16.41 -6.99
N PRO A 141 -5.86 -15.16 -7.30
CA PRO A 141 -6.79 -14.10 -7.72
C PRO A 141 -7.41 -14.44 -9.08
N ALA A 142 -8.59 -13.88 -9.35
CA ALA A 142 -9.26 -14.04 -10.64
C ALA A 142 -8.59 -13.24 -11.76
N ARG A 143 -7.91 -12.12 -11.43
CA ARG A 143 -7.23 -11.22 -12.36
C ARG A 143 -6.17 -10.34 -11.66
N VAL A 144 -5.40 -9.61 -12.45
CA VAL A 144 -4.38 -8.66 -11.99
C VAL A 144 -4.65 -7.25 -12.55
N LEU A 145 -4.39 -6.21 -11.75
CA LEU A 145 -4.55 -4.80 -12.13
C LEU A 145 -3.21 -4.06 -12.10
N LEU A 146 -2.86 -3.35 -13.18
CA LEU A 146 -1.60 -2.61 -13.30
C LEU A 146 -1.86 -1.13 -13.56
N GLN A 147 -0.91 -0.29 -13.17
CA GLN A 147 -0.80 1.11 -13.57
C GLN A 147 0.57 1.37 -14.18
N ASP A 148 0.75 2.38 -15.04
CA ASP A 148 1.92 2.47 -15.94
C ASP A 148 3.31 2.60 -15.26
N PHE A 149 3.42 3.09 -14.02
CA PHE A 149 4.69 3.10 -13.28
C PHE A 149 5.08 1.72 -12.73
N THR A 150 4.17 0.77 -12.58
CA THR A 150 4.48 -0.62 -12.18
C THR A 150 4.26 -1.62 -13.31
N GLY A 151 3.41 -1.30 -14.28
CA GLY A 151 3.18 -2.09 -15.47
C GLY A 151 4.37 -2.08 -16.42
N VAL A 152 5.09 -0.95 -16.56
CA VAL A 152 6.34 -0.93 -17.35
C VAL A 152 7.36 -1.95 -16.84
N PRO A 153 7.80 -1.95 -15.56
CA PRO A 153 8.74 -2.98 -15.09
C PRO A 153 8.17 -4.39 -15.16
N SER A 154 6.87 -4.63 -14.89
CA SER A 154 6.32 -5.99 -15.03
C SER A 154 6.28 -6.50 -16.48
N VAL A 155 6.07 -5.62 -17.47
CA VAL A 155 6.17 -6.01 -18.89
C VAL A 155 7.64 -6.18 -19.32
N VAL A 156 8.59 -5.43 -18.73
CA VAL A 156 10.05 -5.66 -18.90
C VAL A 156 10.43 -7.04 -18.36
N ASP A 157 10.03 -7.38 -17.14
CA ASP A 157 10.34 -8.67 -16.53
C ASP A 157 9.78 -9.84 -17.37
N LEU A 158 8.53 -9.74 -17.85
CA LEU A 158 7.94 -10.74 -18.77
C LEU A 158 8.68 -10.84 -20.12
N ALA A 159 9.15 -9.71 -20.68
CA ALA A 159 9.95 -9.71 -21.90
C ALA A 159 11.30 -10.41 -21.68
N CYS A 160 12.00 -10.10 -20.59
CA CYS A 160 13.26 -10.75 -20.24
C CYS A 160 13.10 -12.25 -19.93
N MET A 161 11.97 -12.65 -19.33
CA MET A 161 11.65 -14.08 -19.14
C MET A 161 11.45 -14.80 -20.49
N ARG A 162 10.83 -14.14 -21.49
CA ARG A 162 10.75 -14.69 -22.86
C ARG A 162 12.11 -14.86 -23.50
N ASP A 163 13.00 -13.87 -23.36
CA ASP A 163 14.35 -13.95 -23.88
C ASP A 163 15.19 -15.03 -23.16
N ALA A 164 15.03 -15.17 -21.85
CA ALA A 164 15.69 -16.23 -21.08
C ALA A 164 15.23 -17.63 -21.51
N MET A 165 13.92 -17.83 -21.68
CA MET A 165 13.37 -19.09 -22.21
C MET A 165 13.88 -19.40 -23.62
N ASN A 166 13.95 -18.40 -24.49
CA ASN A 166 14.48 -18.52 -25.85
C ASN A 166 15.98 -18.85 -25.85
N LYS A 167 16.78 -18.19 -25.00
CA LYS A 167 18.22 -18.46 -24.80
C LYS A 167 18.47 -19.89 -24.27
N LEU A 168 17.52 -20.45 -23.50
CA LEU A 168 17.54 -21.84 -23.02
C LEU A 168 16.96 -22.85 -24.03
N GLY A 169 16.57 -22.43 -25.24
CA GLY A 169 16.02 -23.32 -26.27
C GLY A 169 14.59 -23.81 -26.01
N SER A 170 13.84 -23.13 -25.15
CA SER A 170 12.45 -23.44 -24.81
C SER A 170 11.49 -22.48 -25.52
N ASP A 171 10.21 -22.88 -25.63
CA ASP A 171 9.15 -22.04 -26.19
C ASP A 171 8.87 -20.83 -25.29
N SER A 172 9.18 -19.63 -25.80
CA SER A 172 8.98 -18.36 -25.11
C SER A 172 7.49 -17.98 -24.95
N ASN A 173 6.59 -18.52 -25.78
CA ASN A 173 5.16 -18.21 -25.69
C ASN A 173 4.50 -18.77 -24.41
N LYS A 174 5.16 -19.72 -23.73
CA LYS A 174 4.78 -20.18 -22.39
C LYS A 174 4.86 -19.09 -21.33
N ILE A 175 5.67 -18.05 -21.55
CA ILE A 175 5.65 -16.83 -20.72
C ILE A 175 4.52 -15.94 -21.23
N ASN A 176 3.35 -16.13 -20.60
CA ASN A 176 2.16 -15.35 -20.85
C ASN A 176 1.28 -15.29 -19.59
N PRO A 177 0.57 -14.19 -19.31
CA PRO A 177 -0.44 -14.15 -18.26
C PRO A 177 -1.54 -15.22 -18.46
N LEU A 178 -1.76 -16.03 -17.43
CA LEU A 178 -2.78 -17.09 -17.34
C LEU A 178 -4.11 -16.57 -16.76
N VAL A 179 -4.09 -15.41 -16.12
CA VAL A 179 -5.27 -14.65 -15.69
C VAL A 179 -5.35 -13.31 -16.45
N PRO A 180 -6.54 -12.70 -16.58
CA PRO A 180 -6.68 -11.36 -17.15
C PRO A 180 -5.80 -10.33 -16.42
N VAL A 181 -5.14 -9.47 -17.19
CA VAL A 181 -4.32 -8.36 -16.72
C VAL A 181 -4.86 -7.09 -17.34
N ASP A 182 -5.46 -6.23 -16.52
CA ASP A 182 -5.90 -4.91 -16.96
C ASP A 182 -4.84 -3.87 -16.54
N LEU A 183 -4.21 -3.17 -17.48
CA LEU A 183 -3.26 -2.08 -17.21
C LEU A 183 -3.89 -0.74 -17.60
N VAL A 184 -3.84 0.26 -16.72
CA VAL A 184 -4.32 1.62 -17.01
C VAL A 184 -3.16 2.62 -16.97
N ILE A 185 -3.08 3.50 -17.98
CA ILE A 185 -2.05 4.54 -18.05
C ILE A 185 -2.61 5.84 -17.46
N ASP A 186 -2.17 6.18 -16.25
CA ASP A 186 -2.72 7.27 -15.43
C ASP A 186 -1.73 7.98 -14.49
N HIS A 187 -0.51 7.45 -14.31
CA HIS A 187 0.55 8.03 -13.49
C HIS A 187 1.51 8.96 -14.27
N SER A 188 1.37 9.01 -15.60
CA SER A 188 2.27 9.76 -16.49
C SER A 188 1.95 11.25 -16.64
N VAL A 189 0.66 11.63 -16.61
CA VAL A 189 0.23 13.04 -16.74
C VAL A 189 0.66 13.88 -15.54
N GLN A 190 1.08 15.12 -15.82
CA GLN A 190 1.44 16.12 -14.82
C GLN A 190 0.63 17.40 -15.03
N VAL A 191 0.50 18.21 -13.97
CA VAL A 191 -0.20 19.51 -14.05
C VAL A 191 0.79 20.60 -14.43
N ASP A 192 1.36 20.52 -15.63
CA ASP A 192 2.26 21.56 -16.17
C ASP A 192 1.49 22.87 -16.36
N VAL A 193 0.35 22.80 -17.05
CA VAL A 193 -0.61 23.89 -17.26
C VAL A 193 -1.81 23.71 -16.34
N ALA A 194 -2.27 24.81 -15.73
CA ALA A 194 -3.44 24.90 -14.88
C ALA A 194 -4.23 26.19 -15.18
N ARG A 195 -5.44 26.34 -14.62
CA ARG A 195 -6.29 27.54 -14.75
C ARG A 195 -6.52 28.05 -16.19
N SER A 196 -6.54 27.14 -17.17
CA SER A 196 -6.71 27.46 -18.59
C SER A 196 -7.63 26.44 -19.27
N GLU A 197 -8.45 26.87 -20.22
CA GLU A 197 -9.28 25.98 -21.04
C GLU A 197 -8.44 24.99 -21.87
N ASN A 198 -7.21 25.38 -22.26
CA ASN A 198 -6.29 24.53 -23.00
C ASN A 198 -5.47 23.56 -22.10
N ALA A 199 -5.64 23.60 -20.78
CA ALA A 199 -4.78 22.86 -19.85
C ALA A 199 -4.78 21.34 -20.09
N VAL A 200 -5.95 20.74 -20.30
CA VAL A 200 -6.08 19.30 -20.59
C VAL A 200 -5.32 18.89 -21.84
N GLN A 201 -5.41 19.67 -22.93
CA GLN A 201 -4.74 19.35 -24.19
C GLN A 201 -3.22 19.51 -24.05
N ALA A 202 -2.76 20.65 -23.52
CA ALA A 202 -1.34 20.92 -23.34
C ALA A 202 -0.66 19.87 -22.44
N ASN A 203 -1.29 19.48 -21.33
CA ASN A 203 -0.74 18.47 -20.43
C ASN A 203 -0.71 17.07 -21.06
N MET A 204 -1.71 16.71 -21.87
CA MET A 204 -1.71 15.44 -22.62
C MET A 204 -0.63 15.43 -23.72
N GLU A 205 -0.44 16.53 -24.44
CA GLU A 205 0.62 16.63 -25.45
C GLU A 205 2.01 16.49 -24.82
N LEU A 206 2.27 17.16 -23.69
CA LEU A 206 3.50 17.03 -22.91
C LEU A 206 3.68 15.61 -22.32
N GLU A 207 2.60 14.99 -21.83
CA GLU A 207 2.61 13.59 -21.36
C GLU A 207 3.07 12.65 -22.49
N PHE A 208 2.48 12.77 -23.68
CA PHE A 208 2.84 11.93 -24.83
C PHE A 208 4.27 12.18 -25.33
N GLN A 209 4.72 13.44 -25.38
CA GLN A 209 6.10 13.76 -25.76
C GLN A 209 7.11 13.12 -24.81
N ARG A 210 6.90 13.27 -23.50
CA ARG A 210 7.80 12.74 -22.45
C ARG A 210 7.79 11.21 -22.37
N ASN A 211 6.66 10.56 -22.65
CA ASN A 211 6.46 9.13 -22.37
C ASN A 211 6.26 8.25 -23.62
N LYS A 212 6.46 8.79 -24.83
CA LYS A 212 6.26 8.11 -26.12
C LYS A 212 6.82 6.68 -26.17
N GLU A 213 8.05 6.50 -25.69
CA GLU A 213 8.73 5.20 -25.69
C GLU A 213 8.06 4.20 -24.74
N ARG A 214 7.76 4.62 -23.50
CA ARG A 214 7.04 3.81 -22.51
C ARG A 214 5.65 3.41 -23.01
N PHE A 215 4.95 4.32 -23.69
CA PHE A 215 3.64 4.05 -24.28
C PHE A 215 3.74 3.08 -25.45
N GLY A 216 4.76 3.22 -26.31
CA GLY A 216 5.08 2.24 -27.35
C GLY A 216 5.38 0.85 -26.78
N PHE A 217 6.15 0.78 -25.68
CA PHE A 217 6.46 -0.47 -24.99
C PHE A 217 5.22 -1.15 -24.40
N LEU A 218 4.36 -0.40 -23.69
CA LEU A 218 3.10 -0.93 -23.16
C LEU A 218 2.13 -1.36 -24.28
N LYS A 219 2.06 -0.60 -25.38
CA LYS A 219 1.27 -0.96 -26.56
C LYS A 219 1.80 -2.26 -27.20
N TRP A 220 3.11 -2.42 -27.34
CA TRP A 220 3.72 -3.69 -27.75
C TRP A 220 3.31 -4.83 -26.81
N GLY A 221 3.40 -4.64 -25.49
CA GLY A 221 2.99 -5.63 -24.49
C GLY A 221 1.54 -6.11 -24.68
N SER A 222 0.60 -5.18 -24.92
CA SER A 222 -0.81 -5.51 -25.19
C SER A 222 -1.04 -6.34 -26.47
N THR A 223 -0.08 -6.34 -27.40
CA THR A 223 -0.12 -7.15 -28.64
C THR A 223 0.70 -8.43 -28.53
N ALA A 224 1.74 -8.45 -27.70
CA ALA A 224 2.66 -9.57 -27.55
C ALA A 224 2.19 -10.60 -26.50
N PHE A 225 1.36 -10.20 -25.54
CA PHE A 225 0.84 -11.06 -24.47
C PHE A 225 -0.68 -11.22 -24.58
N HIS A 226 -1.16 -12.47 -24.62
CA HIS A 226 -2.58 -12.75 -24.45
C HIS A 226 -3.03 -12.42 -23.02
N ASN A 227 -4.32 -12.17 -22.83
CA ASN A 227 -4.92 -11.74 -21.57
C ASN A 227 -4.46 -10.36 -21.04
N MET A 228 -3.61 -9.62 -21.77
CA MET A 228 -3.16 -8.28 -21.38
C MET A 228 -3.95 -7.17 -22.10
N LEU A 229 -4.82 -6.48 -21.36
CA LEU A 229 -5.53 -5.28 -21.82
C LEU A 229 -4.75 -4.04 -21.36
N VAL A 230 -4.46 -3.12 -22.28
CA VAL A 230 -3.92 -1.79 -21.95
C VAL A 230 -4.96 -0.72 -22.25
N VAL A 231 -5.38 0.00 -21.21
CA VAL A 231 -6.20 1.20 -21.29
C VAL A 231 -5.30 2.42 -21.53
N PRO A 232 -5.47 3.15 -22.65
CA PRO A 232 -4.56 4.21 -23.08
C PRO A 232 -4.63 5.48 -22.23
N PRO A 233 -3.61 6.36 -22.28
CA PRO A 233 -3.56 7.61 -21.51
C PRO A 233 -4.73 8.54 -21.85
N GLY A 234 -5.15 9.33 -20.86
CA GLY A 234 -6.31 10.22 -20.94
C GLY A 234 -7.67 9.53 -20.76
N SER A 235 -7.70 8.24 -20.45
CA SER A 235 -8.95 7.47 -20.26
C SER A 235 -9.57 7.61 -18.86
N GLY A 236 -8.74 7.83 -17.84
CA GLY A 236 -9.15 7.83 -16.43
C GLY A 236 -8.10 7.21 -15.50
N ILE A 237 -8.38 7.26 -14.19
CA ILE A 237 -7.53 6.72 -13.13
C ILE A 237 -7.85 5.23 -12.91
N VAL A 238 -6.82 4.41 -12.71
CA VAL A 238 -6.87 2.95 -12.64
C VAL A 238 -8.00 2.40 -11.77
N HIS A 239 -8.21 2.95 -10.57
CA HIS A 239 -9.22 2.44 -9.63
C HIS A 239 -10.65 2.88 -9.96
N GLN A 240 -10.82 4.04 -10.60
CA GLN A 240 -12.15 4.48 -11.04
C GLN A 240 -12.57 3.76 -12.33
N VAL A 241 -11.63 3.58 -13.28
CA VAL A 241 -11.83 2.70 -14.45
C VAL A 241 -12.09 1.26 -14.02
N ASN A 242 -11.44 0.79 -12.94
CA ASN A 242 -11.72 -0.52 -12.36
C ASN A 242 -13.14 -0.60 -11.76
N LEU A 243 -13.57 0.41 -10.99
CA LEU A 243 -14.91 0.44 -10.40
C LEU A 243 -16.04 0.56 -11.44
N GLU A 244 -15.84 1.39 -12.47
CA GLU A 244 -16.88 1.72 -13.46
C GLU A 244 -16.92 0.76 -14.67
N TYR A 245 -15.85 -0.02 -14.93
CA TYR A 245 -15.73 -0.82 -16.16
C TYR A 245 -14.99 -2.17 -16.02
N LEU A 246 -13.83 -2.22 -15.35
CA LEU A 246 -13.02 -3.47 -15.29
C LEU A 246 -13.45 -4.42 -14.16
N GLY A 247 -14.33 -4.01 -13.24
CA GLY A 247 -14.91 -4.87 -12.22
C GLY A 247 -15.91 -5.84 -12.83
N ARG A 248 -15.65 -7.15 -12.77
CA ARG A 248 -16.57 -8.17 -13.29
C ARG A 248 -17.61 -8.60 -12.27
N VAL A 249 -17.30 -8.47 -10.97
CA VAL A 249 -18.09 -8.94 -9.80
C VAL A 249 -18.23 -10.47 -9.74
N VAL A 250 -18.66 -11.11 -10.84
CA VAL A 250 -18.69 -12.55 -11.04
C VAL A 250 -18.11 -12.85 -12.42
N PHE A 251 -17.10 -13.71 -12.48
CA PHE A 251 -16.56 -14.24 -13.73
C PHE A 251 -17.50 -15.31 -14.33
N ASN A 252 -17.43 -15.47 -15.65
CA ASN A 252 -17.93 -16.65 -16.35
C ASN A 252 -16.88 -17.07 -17.38
N THR A 253 -15.98 -17.96 -16.97
CA THR A 253 -14.84 -18.41 -17.78
C THR A 253 -15.13 -19.84 -18.23
N GLU A 254 -15.35 -20.04 -19.53
CA GLU A 254 -15.66 -21.34 -20.12
C GLU A 254 -16.87 -22.06 -19.47
N GLY A 255 -17.83 -21.28 -18.96
CA GLY A 255 -18.99 -21.79 -18.23
C GLY A 255 -18.77 -21.99 -16.74
N MET A 256 -17.59 -21.71 -16.18
CA MET A 256 -17.34 -21.70 -14.73
C MET A 256 -17.56 -20.31 -14.14
N LEU A 257 -18.43 -20.22 -13.14
CA LEU A 257 -18.78 -19.01 -12.41
C LEU A 257 -18.05 -18.95 -11.07
N TYR A 258 -17.44 -17.81 -10.77
CA TYR A 258 -16.73 -17.57 -9.52
C TYR A 258 -16.64 -16.05 -9.21
N PRO A 259 -16.45 -15.65 -7.95
CA PRO A 259 -16.29 -14.23 -7.58
C PRO A 259 -15.11 -13.56 -8.28
N ASP A 260 -15.28 -12.31 -8.69
CA ASP A 260 -14.15 -11.44 -9.04
C ASP A 260 -13.26 -11.23 -7.80
N SER A 261 -11.95 -11.29 -8.02
CA SER A 261 -10.93 -10.98 -7.04
C SER A 261 -9.68 -10.51 -7.76
N VAL A 262 -9.04 -9.45 -7.26
CA VAL A 262 -8.02 -8.73 -8.01
C VAL A 262 -6.87 -8.27 -7.12
N VAL A 263 -5.66 -8.69 -7.46
CA VAL A 263 -4.45 -8.07 -6.90
C VAL A 263 -3.91 -7.02 -7.85
N GLY A 264 -3.54 -5.87 -7.32
CA GLY A 264 -3.07 -4.76 -8.16
C GLY A 264 -1.70 -4.25 -7.74
N THR A 265 -0.94 -3.69 -8.67
CA THR A 265 0.37 -3.08 -8.35
C THR A 265 0.27 -1.63 -7.88
N ASP A 266 -0.90 -1.24 -7.35
CA ASP A 266 -1.11 0.00 -6.57
C ASP A 266 -1.79 -0.32 -5.24
N SER A 267 -1.42 0.38 -4.17
CA SER A 267 -1.95 0.13 -2.83
C SER A 267 -3.47 0.26 -2.72
N HIS A 268 -4.10 1.16 -3.48
CA HIS A 268 -5.52 1.51 -3.33
C HIS A 268 -6.45 0.65 -4.22
N THR A 269 -5.96 -0.48 -4.75
CA THR A 269 -6.81 -1.49 -5.41
C THR A 269 -7.97 -1.95 -4.51
N THR A 270 -7.83 -1.84 -3.18
CA THR A 270 -8.89 -2.00 -2.17
C THR A 270 -10.13 -1.13 -2.41
N MET A 271 -10.05 -0.07 -3.24
CA MET A 271 -11.23 0.71 -3.65
C MET A 271 -12.33 -0.16 -4.30
N ILE A 272 -11.96 -1.27 -4.93
CA ILE A 272 -12.93 -2.22 -5.53
C ILE A 272 -13.70 -3.05 -4.48
N ASP A 273 -13.21 -3.14 -3.23
CA ASP A 273 -13.91 -3.83 -2.15
C ASP A 273 -15.27 -3.20 -1.83
N GLY A 274 -15.45 -1.92 -2.17
CA GLY A 274 -16.74 -1.21 -2.08
C GLY A 274 -17.82 -1.76 -3.03
N LEU A 275 -17.42 -2.45 -4.10
CA LEU A 275 -18.29 -3.19 -5.02
C LEU A 275 -18.50 -4.66 -4.59
N GLY A 276 -17.84 -5.11 -3.51
CA GLY A 276 -17.90 -6.50 -3.02
C GLY A 276 -16.91 -7.45 -3.70
N VAL A 277 -15.98 -6.93 -4.52
CA VAL A 277 -14.86 -7.67 -5.13
C VAL A 277 -13.69 -7.68 -4.15
N ALA A 278 -13.12 -8.83 -3.82
CA ALA A 278 -11.95 -8.85 -2.93
C ALA A 278 -10.69 -8.38 -3.69
N GLY A 279 -10.14 -7.21 -3.37
CA GLY A 279 -8.94 -6.73 -4.04
C GLY A 279 -7.98 -5.89 -3.20
N TRP A 280 -6.68 -5.98 -3.48
CA TRP A 280 -5.66 -5.31 -2.67
C TRP A 280 -4.34 -5.08 -3.43
N GLY A 281 -3.54 -4.15 -2.93
CA GLY A 281 -2.28 -3.76 -3.55
C GLY A 281 -1.09 -4.63 -3.16
N VAL A 282 -0.43 -5.26 -4.14
CA VAL A 282 0.72 -6.17 -4.05
C VAL A 282 1.94 -5.61 -4.80
N GLY A 283 3.13 -6.20 -4.62
CA GLY A 283 4.33 -5.84 -5.40
C GLY A 283 4.26 -6.29 -6.86
N GLY A 284 5.15 -5.74 -7.70
CA GLY A 284 5.27 -6.14 -9.12
C GLY A 284 5.52 -7.63 -9.27
N ILE A 285 6.47 -8.17 -8.50
CA ILE A 285 6.83 -9.60 -8.56
C ILE A 285 5.69 -10.50 -8.05
N GLU A 286 4.95 -10.11 -7.00
CA GLU A 286 3.77 -10.88 -6.57
C GLU A 286 2.64 -10.84 -7.62
N ALA A 287 2.48 -9.72 -8.32
CA ALA A 287 1.55 -9.60 -9.44
C ALA A 287 2.00 -10.45 -10.65
N GLU A 288 3.28 -10.44 -11.02
CA GLU A 288 3.88 -11.27 -12.08
C GLU A 288 3.76 -12.77 -11.76
N ALA A 289 4.00 -13.18 -10.51
CA ALA A 289 3.80 -14.55 -10.06
C ALA A 289 2.32 -14.97 -10.19
N ALA A 290 1.39 -14.09 -9.80
CA ALA A 290 -0.05 -14.32 -10.00
C ALA A 290 -0.45 -14.37 -11.49
N MET A 291 0.16 -13.54 -12.35
CA MET A 291 -0.01 -13.62 -13.82
C MET A 291 0.43 -14.99 -14.34
N LEU A 292 1.55 -15.53 -13.86
CA LEU A 292 2.08 -16.84 -14.26
C LEU A 292 1.41 -18.02 -13.51
N GLY A 293 0.32 -17.76 -12.78
CA GLY A 293 -0.52 -18.79 -12.15
C GLY A 293 0.02 -19.38 -10.84
N GLN A 294 1.09 -18.82 -10.28
CA GLN A 294 1.59 -19.19 -8.96
C GLN A 294 0.60 -18.68 -7.88
N PRO A 295 0.18 -19.52 -6.91
CA PRO A 295 -0.60 -19.05 -5.78
C PRO A 295 0.24 -18.10 -4.92
N MET A 296 -0.38 -17.00 -4.48
CA MET A 296 0.21 -16.14 -3.46
C MET A 296 0.12 -16.84 -2.11
N SER A 297 1.23 -16.94 -1.36
CA SER A 297 1.13 -17.26 0.07
C SER A 297 0.65 -16.03 0.84
N MET A 298 -0.37 -16.22 1.69
CA MET A 298 -0.79 -15.22 2.65
C MET A 298 -1.12 -15.85 4.00
N VAL A 299 -0.86 -15.12 5.08
CA VAL A 299 -1.35 -15.49 6.41
C VAL A 299 -2.87 -15.36 6.43
N LEU A 300 -3.56 -16.41 6.88
CA LEU A 300 -5.02 -16.44 7.00
C LEU A 300 -5.50 -15.33 7.96
N PRO A 301 -6.17 -14.30 7.45
CA PRO A 301 -6.31 -13.04 8.18
C PRO A 301 -7.48 -13.08 9.15
N GLY A 302 -7.30 -12.44 10.30
CA GLY A 302 -8.41 -12.17 11.21
C GLY A 302 -9.33 -11.12 10.60
N VAL A 303 -10.61 -11.13 10.98
CA VAL A 303 -11.61 -10.19 10.47
C VAL A 303 -12.16 -9.34 11.62
N VAL A 304 -12.21 -8.02 11.40
CA VAL A 304 -12.79 -7.03 12.32
C VAL A 304 -14.12 -6.58 11.73
N GLY A 305 -15.22 -6.92 12.42
CA GLY A 305 -16.53 -6.38 12.07
C GLY A 305 -16.60 -4.88 12.39
N PHE A 306 -16.88 -4.05 11.38
CA PHE A 306 -17.15 -2.63 11.57
C PHE A 306 -18.65 -2.35 11.38
N LYS A 307 -19.35 -2.10 12.49
CA LYS A 307 -20.80 -1.96 12.49
C LYS A 307 -21.19 -0.51 12.25
N LEU A 308 -21.81 -0.22 11.10
CA LEU A 308 -22.41 1.07 10.81
C LEU A 308 -23.90 1.08 11.17
N SER A 309 -24.33 2.17 11.81
CA SER A 309 -25.73 2.42 12.18
C SER A 309 -26.07 3.91 11.97
N GLY A 310 -27.33 4.20 11.67
CA GLY A 310 -27.80 5.57 11.40
C GLY A 310 -27.39 6.14 10.04
N LYS A 311 -27.48 7.47 9.89
CA LYS A 311 -27.22 8.24 8.67
C LYS A 311 -26.28 9.42 8.91
N LEU A 312 -25.58 9.86 7.88
CA LEU A 312 -24.77 11.10 7.84
C LEU A 312 -25.62 12.38 8.07
N ARG A 313 -24.98 13.50 8.47
CA ARG A 313 -25.67 14.82 8.49
C ARG A 313 -25.97 15.26 7.08
N ASP A 314 -26.96 16.14 7.01
CA ASP A 314 -26.97 17.14 5.96
C ASP A 314 -25.58 17.82 5.85
N GLY A 315 -25.07 17.84 4.62
CA GLY A 315 -23.77 18.36 4.22
C GLY A 315 -22.57 17.44 4.43
N VAL A 316 -22.64 16.42 5.29
CA VAL A 316 -21.49 15.54 5.58
C VAL A 316 -21.14 14.69 4.38
N THR A 317 -19.87 14.69 4.03
CA THR A 317 -19.37 13.99 2.86
C THR A 317 -18.86 12.58 3.21
N ALA A 318 -18.80 11.72 2.20
CA ALA A 318 -18.12 10.43 2.30
C ALA A 318 -16.64 10.59 2.70
N THR A 319 -16.00 11.71 2.34
CA THR A 319 -14.63 12.06 2.72
C THR A 319 -14.50 12.22 4.24
N ASP A 320 -15.45 12.89 4.89
CA ASP A 320 -15.45 13.08 6.35
C ASP A 320 -15.67 11.75 7.08
N LEU A 321 -16.56 10.91 6.55
CA LEU A 321 -16.80 9.55 7.07
C LEU A 321 -15.53 8.69 6.97
N VAL A 322 -14.87 8.62 5.80
CA VAL A 322 -13.67 7.78 5.67
C VAL A 322 -12.51 8.29 6.53
N LEU A 323 -12.35 9.61 6.72
CA LEU A 323 -11.33 10.15 7.61
C LEU A 323 -11.62 9.80 9.08
N THR A 324 -12.89 9.85 9.49
CA THR A 324 -13.34 9.38 10.82
C THR A 324 -13.07 7.89 11.01
N VAL A 325 -13.53 7.06 10.07
CA VAL A 325 -13.31 5.60 10.05
C VAL A 325 -11.82 5.27 10.09
N THR A 326 -11.00 6.00 9.33
CA THR A 326 -9.53 5.85 9.33
C THR A 326 -8.93 6.14 10.70
N GLN A 327 -9.34 7.23 11.35
CA GLN A 327 -8.89 7.55 12.71
C GLN A 327 -9.26 6.44 13.72
N MET A 328 -10.48 5.91 13.63
CA MET A 328 -11.00 4.86 14.53
C MET A 328 -10.27 3.53 14.33
N LEU A 329 -10.13 3.07 13.08
CA LEU A 329 -9.45 1.82 12.73
C LEU A 329 -7.94 1.86 13.03
N ARG A 330 -7.29 3.02 12.84
CA ARG A 330 -5.93 3.27 13.35
C ARG A 330 -5.87 3.07 14.87
N LYS A 331 -6.77 3.73 15.62
CA LYS A 331 -6.83 3.65 17.09
C LYS A 331 -7.16 2.22 17.59
N HIS A 332 -7.84 1.40 16.81
CA HIS A 332 -8.13 0.00 17.12
C HIS A 332 -6.97 -0.95 16.81
N GLY A 333 -6.24 -0.73 15.71
CA GLY A 333 -5.15 -1.60 15.27
C GLY A 333 -5.65 -2.77 14.40
N VAL A 334 -6.05 -2.45 13.18
CA VAL A 334 -6.49 -3.41 12.14
C VAL A 334 -5.38 -3.87 11.19
N VAL A 335 -4.15 -3.48 11.50
CA VAL A 335 -2.89 -3.96 10.92
C VAL A 335 -2.87 -5.50 10.91
N GLY A 336 -3.00 -6.10 9.73
CA GLY A 336 -2.85 -7.55 9.48
C GLY A 336 -4.16 -8.32 9.42
N LYS A 337 -5.27 -7.58 9.31
CA LYS A 337 -6.63 -8.09 9.40
C LYS A 337 -7.46 -7.52 8.25
N PHE A 338 -8.53 -8.21 7.91
CA PHE A 338 -9.61 -7.61 7.14
C PHE A 338 -10.50 -6.79 8.08
N VAL A 339 -11.11 -5.75 7.53
CA VAL A 339 -12.27 -5.09 8.10
C VAL A 339 -13.45 -5.47 7.21
N GLU A 340 -14.56 -5.91 7.81
CA GLU A 340 -15.78 -6.24 7.08
C GLU A 340 -16.92 -5.41 7.66
N PHE A 341 -17.56 -4.57 6.84
CA PHE A 341 -18.57 -3.64 7.32
C PHE A 341 -19.96 -4.23 7.18
N TYR A 342 -20.78 -4.00 8.21
CA TYR A 342 -22.12 -4.54 8.36
C TYR A 342 -23.00 -3.58 9.18
N GLY A 343 -24.26 -3.94 9.43
CA GLY A 343 -25.22 -3.11 10.15
C GLY A 343 -26.09 -2.25 9.23
N SER A 344 -27.10 -1.60 9.82
CA SER A 344 -28.14 -0.88 9.08
C SER A 344 -27.63 0.34 8.31
N GLY A 345 -26.56 0.99 8.79
CA GLY A 345 -25.97 2.16 8.13
C GLY A 345 -25.37 1.86 6.75
N MET A 346 -25.09 0.58 6.44
CA MET A 346 -24.64 0.17 5.09
C MET A 346 -25.68 0.46 4.00
N GLY A 347 -26.98 0.47 4.35
CA GLY A 347 -28.06 0.78 3.41
C GLY A 347 -28.13 2.26 3.00
N GLU A 348 -27.62 3.17 3.83
CA GLU A 348 -27.59 4.62 3.55
C GLU A 348 -26.39 5.04 2.69
N LEU A 349 -25.37 4.19 2.52
CA LEU A 349 -24.16 4.48 1.76
C LEU A 349 -24.30 4.04 0.31
N SER A 350 -24.07 4.96 -0.64
CA SER A 350 -23.99 4.64 -2.07
C SER A 350 -22.74 3.81 -2.39
N LEU A 351 -22.70 3.20 -3.57
CA LEU A 351 -21.51 2.49 -4.07
C LEU A 351 -20.26 3.37 -4.07
N ALA A 352 -20.40 4.67 -4.38
CA ALA A 352 -19.28 5.59 -4.40
C ALA A 352 -18.78 5.92 -2.99
N ASP A 353 -19.68 6.10 -2.00
CA ASP A 353 -19.28 6.34 -0.61
C ASP A 353 -18.53 5.14 -0.04
N ARG A 354 -18.99 3.93 -0.39
CA ARG A 354 -18.34 2.65 -0.07
C ARG A 354 -16.95 2.56 -0.69
N ALA A 355 -16.82 2.87 -1.99
CA ALA A 355 -15.52 2.89 -2.67
C ALA A 355 -14.56 3.92 -2.05
N THR A 356 -15.04 5.11 -1.66
CA THR A 356 -14.27 6.12 -0.93
C THR A 356 -13.75 5.57 0.41
N ILE A 357 -14.57 4.85 1.19
CA ILE A 357 -14.15 4.19 2.43
C ILE A 357 -13.07 3.14 2.15
N ALA A 358 -13.33 2.24 1.19
CA ALA A 358 -12.45 1.12 0.90
C ALA A 358 -11.10 1.54 0.29
N ASN A 359 -11.05 2.65 -0.45
CA ASN A 359 -9.82 3.23 -1.01
C ASN A 359 -8.76 3.54 0.07
N MET A 360 -9.17 4.08 1.23
CA MET A 360 -8.24 4.48 2.30
C MET A 360 -7.77 3.32 3.20
N SER A 361 -8.13 2.07 2.89
CA SER A 361 -7.68 0.88 3.65
C SER A 361 -6.14 0.79 3.86
N PRO A 362 -5.28 1.12 2.88
CA PRO A 362 -3.82 1.14 3.08
C PRO A 362 -3.34 2.18 4.10
N ASP A 363 -4.15 3.21 4.36
CA ASP A 363 -3.83 4.30 5.26
C ASP A 363 -4.41 4.09 6.67
N LEU A 364 -4.97 2.92 6.98
CA LEU A 364 -5.46 2.53 8.33
C LEU A 364 -4.32 2.23 9.34
N ARG A 365 -3.06 2.51 9.00
CA ARG A 365 -1.86 2.26 9.81
C ARG A 365 -1.67 3.29 10.92
N ARG A 366 -1.39 2.82 12.14
CA ARG A 366 -0.97 3.63 13.30
C ARG A 366 0.50 4.07 13.12
N LYS A 367 0.90 5.22 13.68
CA LYS A 367 2.30 5.72 13.65
C LYS A 367 3.23 4.97 14.63
N ASP A 368 2.67 4.14 15.50
CA ASP A 368 3.28 3.56 16.71
C ASP A 368 3.16 2.02 16.76
N TYR A 369 2.86 1.33 15.65
CA TYR A 369 2.49 -0.10 15.68
C TYR A 369 3.25 -1.00 14.68
N THR A 370 4.24 -1.69 15.22
CA THR A 370 5.44 -2.24 14.57
C THR A 370 5.27 -3.52 13.73
N ARG A 371 4.20 -3.67 12.94
CA ARG A 371 4.05 -4.80 12.00
C ARG A 371 3.65 -4.35 10.58
N PRO A 372 4.23 -4.92 9.51
CA PRO A 372 3.91 -4.53 8.13
C PRO A 372 2.73 -5.34 7.63
N THR A 373 1.68 -4.70 7.10
CA THR A 373 0.42 -5.40 6.88
C THR A 373 -0.50 -4.80 5.82
N TRP A 374 -1.25 -5.70 5.21
CA TRP A 374 -2.55 -5.42 4.60
C TRP A 374 -3.58 -4.94 5.64
N SER A 375 -4.46 -4.06 5.21
CA SER A 375 -5.77 -3.82 5.82
C SER A 375 -6.79 -3.72 4.70
N TRP A 376 -7.91 -4.41 4.82
CA TRP A 376 -8.91 -4.58 3.76
C TRP A 376 -10.26 -4.07 4.25
N THR A 377 -11.18 -3.75 3.34
CA THR A 377 -12.49 -3.21 3.72
C THR A 377 -13.59 -3.83 2.84
N LEU A 378 -14.01 -5.06 3.13
CA LEU A 378 -15.13 -5.66 2.40
C LEU A 378 -16.46 -5.05 2.88
N LEU A 379 -17.23 -4.47 1.96
CA LEU A 379 -18.46 -3.75 2.28
C LEU A 379 -19.70 -4.55 1.89
N ARG A 380 -20.42 -5.10 2.89
CA ARG A 380 -21.57 -5.98 2.66
C ARG A 380 -22.81 -5.20 2.22
N SER A 381 -23.10 -5.16 0.92
CA SER A 381 -24.47 -5.27 0.36
C SER A 381 -24.50 -5.12 -1.16
N ILE A 382 -25.11 -6.09 -1.84
CA ILE A 382 -25.65 -5.91 -3.19
C ILE A 382 -27.16 -5.63 -3.04
N LEU A 383 -27.66 -4.67 -3.83
CA LEU A 383 -29.06 -4.18 -3.94
C LEU A 383 -29.62 -3.20 -2.89
N ALA A 384 -30.41 -2.27 -3.45
CA ALA A 384 -31.43 -1.39 -2.87
C ALA A 384 -31.01 -0.14 -2.06
N PHE A 385 -31.79 0.92 -2.29
CA PHE A 385 -31.63 2.34 -1.94
C PHE A 385 -32.90 2.78 -1.19
N LEU A 386 -32.84 3.72 -0.23
CA LEU A 386 -33.84 4.78 0.09
C LEU A 386 -33.87 5.25 1.59
N VAL A 387 -33.39 6.49 1.83
CA VAL A 387 -34.09 7.61 2.55
C VAL A 387 -34.11 7.69 4.12
N GLN A 388 -33.18 8.52 4.65
CA GLN A 388 -33.35 9.65 5.64
C GLN A 388 -33.16 9.34 7.16
N ARG A 389 -32.63 10.21 8.06
CA ARG A 389 -32.15 11.65 8.07
C ARG A 389 -31.16 11.91 9.25
N GLY A 390 -29.99 12.57 9.07
CA GLY A 390 -29.16 13.29 10.10
C GLY A 390 -28.29 12.49 11.14
N ARG A 391 -27.18 12.95 11.80
CA ARG A 391 -26.45 14.27 11.89
C ARG A 391 -24.99 14.34 12.57
N ALA A 392 -23.80 14.23 11.89
CA ALA A 392 -22.48 14.83 12.34
C ALA A 392 -21.31 15.07 11.28
N PHE A 393 -20.57 16.23 11.27
CA PHE A 393 -19.41 16.65 10.39
C PHE A 393 -18.05 16.82 11.13
N GLY A 394 -16.91 16.78 10.42
CA GLY A 394 -15.63 17.37 10.88
C GLY A 394 -14.44 17.27 9.90
N VAL A 395 -13.59 18.32 9.85
CA VAL A 395 -12.31 18.34 9.10
C VAL A 395 -11.20 17.70 9.95
N PHE A 396 -10.54 16.66 9.44
CA PHE A 396 -9.52 15.92 10.21
C PHE A 396 -8.10 16.42 9.99
N SER A 397 -7.66 17.34 10.85
CA SER A 397 -6.24 17.60 11.06
C SER A 397 -5.61 16.42 11.82
N TYR A 398 -4.89 15.55 11.10
CA TYR A 398 -4.05 14.54 11.74
C TYR A 398 -2.98 15.22 12.61
N TYR A 399 -2.66 14.65 13.77
CA TYR A 399 -1.56 15.09 14.65
C TYR A 399 -0.26 15.32 13.86
N LEU A 400 -0.07 16.57 13.44
CA LEU A 400 1.16 17.14 12.96
C LEU A 400 1.91 17.62 14.21
N PRO A 401 3.18 17.24 14.42
CA PRO A 401 4.05 18.06 15.25
C PRO A 401 4.04 19.46 14.64
N GLY A 402 3.83 20.50 15.45
CA GLY A 402 3.74 21.87 14.94
C GLY A 402 4.97 22.22 14.10
N PHE A 403 4.78 23.05 13.07
CA PHE A 403 5.80 23.35 12.04
C PHE A 403 7.07 24.09 12.53
N ALA A 404 7.30 24.14 13.84
CA ALA A 404 8.43 24.76 14.53
C ALA A 404 8.66 26.24 14.22
N VAL A 405 7.62 26.95 13.75
CA VAL A 405 7.67 28.40 13.49
C VAL A 405 7.76 29.17 14.82
N PRO A 406 8.81 29.99 15.04
CA PRO A 406 8.95 30.83 16.23
C PRO A 406 7.73 31.75 16.43
N LYS A 407 7.36 32.06 17.68
CA LYS A 407 6.15 32.86 17.97
C LYS A 407 6.22 34.24 17.30
N GLU A 408 7.40 34.87 17.35
CA GLU A 408 7.69 36.14 16.69
C GLU A 408 7.57 36.11 15.16
N SER A 409 7.59 34.93 14.53
CA SER A 409 7.48 34.76 13.08
C SER A 409 6.08 34.32 12.61
N GLN A 410 5.18 33.90 13.51
CA GLN A 410 3.87 33.37 13.14
C GLN A 410 3.00 34.39 12.38
N GLY A 411 3.11 35.68 12.72
CA GLY A 411 2.41 36.77 12.03
C GLY A 411 3.08 37.27 10.74
N LYS A 412 4.10 36.59 10.20
CA LYS A 412 4.85 37.05 9.03
C LYS A 412 3.96 37.18 7.79
N VAL A 413 4.06 38.33 7.13
CA VAL A 413 3.40 38.65 5.86
C VAL A 413 4.46 38.94 4.81
N VAL A 414 4.36 38.28 3.67
CA VAL A 414 5.25 38.48 2.50
C VAL A 414 4.43 39.10 1.39
N LYS A 415 4.80 40.30 0.97
CA LYS A 415 4.19 40.96 -0.19
C LYS A 415 5.04 40.69 -1.43
N PHE A 416 4.40 40.38 -2.55
CA PHE A 416 5.05 40.10 -3.82
C PHE A 416 4.19 40.60 -4.99
N SER A 417 4.74 40.57 -6.21
CA SER A 417 4.03 40.93 -7.43
C SER A 417 3.78 39.66 -8.25
N PHE A 418 2.51 39.32 -8.46
CA PHE A 418 2.08 38.20 -9.28
C PHE A 418 1.60 38.74 -10.64
N HIS A 419 2.42 38.58 -11.69
CA HIS A 419 2.18 39.15 -13.03
C HIS A 419 1.78 40.64 -13.03
N GLY A 420 2.38 41.44 -12.14
CA GLY A 420 2.09 42.88 -12.01
C GLY A 420 0.98 43.24 -11.01
N GLN A 421 0.27 42.27 -10.46
CA GLN A 421 -0.74 42.48 -9.41
C GLN A 421 -0.14 42.31 -8.01
N PRO A 422 -0.50 43.16 -7.03
CA PRO A 422 -0.04 43.00 -5.65
C PRO A 422 -0.66 41.75 -5.01
N ALA A 423 0.18 40.93 -4.38
CA ALA A 423 -0.20 39.68 -3.75
C ALA A 423 0.46 39.53 -2.36
N GLU A 424 -0.17 38.78 -1.46
CA GLU A 424 0.35 38.51 -0.12
C GLU A 424 0.30 37.02 0.23
N LEU A 425 1.35 36.52 0.87
CA LEU A 425 1.42 35.20 1.51
C LEU A 425 1.70 35.32 3.01
N ARG A 426 1.17 34.37 3.77
CA ARG A 426 1.37 34.17 5.21
C ARG A 426 1.59 32.68 5.48
N HIS A 427 2.00 32.33 6.69
CA HIS A 427 1.92 30.92 7.13
C HIS A 427 0.46 30.44 7.01
N GLY A 428 0.25 29.24 6.45
CA GLY A 428 -1.09 28.71 6.20
C GLY A 428 -1.76 29.18 4.90
N SER A 429 -1.16 30.10 4.12
CA SER A 429 -1.70 30.47 2.80
C SER A 429 -1.75 29.26 1.87
N VAL A 430 -2.91 29.06 1.23
CA VAL A 430 -3.15 28.01 0.24
C VAL A 430 -2.49 28.42 -1.07
N VAL A 431 -1.61 27.58 -1.60
CA VAL A 431 -0.94 27.81 -2.90
C VAL A 431 -1.24 26.71 -3.93
N ILE A 432 -1.76 25.56 -3.49
CA ILE A 432 -2.30 24.50 -4.34
C ILE A 432 -3.68 24.10 -3.80
N ALA A 433 -4.68 24.06 -4.66
CA ALA A 433 -5.99 23.50 -4.33
C ALA A 433 -6.46 22.56 -5.45
N ALA A 434 -6.40 21.24 -5.20
CA ALA A 434 -6.54 20.22 -6.24
C ALA A 434 -7.72 19.27 -5.99
N ILE A 435 -8.71 19.31 -6.88
CA ILE A 435 -9.74 18.27 -6.98
C ILE A 435 -9.16 17.14 -7.84
N THR A 436 -8.67 16.10 -7.18
CA THR A 436 -7.87 15.01 -7.77
C THR A 436 -8.22 13.68 -7.06
N SER A 437 -7.55 12.59 -7.46
CA SER A 437 -7.67 11.23 -6.91
C SER A 437 -8.98 10.51 -7.24
N CYS A 438 -8.84 9.22 -7.59
CA CYS A 438 -9.96 8.27 -7.66
C CYS A 438 -10.78 8.21 -6.36
N THR A 439 -10.17 8.46 -5.20
CA THR A 439 -10.81 8.44 -3.87
C THR A 439 -12.13 9.22 -3.80
N ASN A 440 -12.16 10.41 -4.43
CA ASN A 440 -13.30 11.32 -4.38
C ASN A 440 -13.87 11.64 -5.78
N THR A 441 -13.07 11.59 -6.85
CA THR A 441 -13.57 11.88 -8.21
C THR A 441 -14.48 10.77 -8.78
N SER A 442 -14.48 9.58 -8.17
CA SER A 442 -15.46 8.53 -8.44
C SER A 442 -16.80 8.73 -7.75
N ASN A 443 -16.95 9.79 -6.94
CA ASN A 443 -18.14 10.05 -6.15
C ASN A 443 -18.89 11.29 -6.66
N PRO A 444 -19.97 11.12 -7.44
CA PRO A 444 -20.70 12.25 -8.03
C PRO A 444 -21.27 13.22 -7.00
N SER A 445 -21.61 12.76 -5.80
CA SER A 445 -22.18 13.60 -4.74
C SER A 445 -21.22 14.70 -4.31
N VAL A 446 -19.95 14.36 -4.07
CA VAL A 446 -18.93 15.37 -3.71
C VAL A 446 -18.46 16.18 -4.91
N MET A 447 -18.42 15.60 -6.11
CA MET A 447 -18.03 16.32 -7.33
C MET A 447 -19.05 17.37 -7.75
N LEU A 448 -20.34 17.03 -7.74
CA LEU A 448 -21.42 17.98 -7.99
C LEU A 448 -21.60 18.96 -6.82
N GLY A 449 -21.39 18.50 -5.57
CA GLY A 449 -21.31 19.38 -4.40
C GLY A 449 -20.24 20.47 -4.54
N ALA A 450 -19.03 20.12 -5.01
CA ALA A 450 -17.97 21.10 -5.29
C ALA A 450 -18.36 22.11 -6.37
N ALA A 451 -19.03 21.62 -7.42
CA ALA A 451 -19.50 22.46 -8.52
C ALA A 451 -20.66 23.40 -8.09
N LEU A 452 -21.49 22.98 -7.13
CA LEU A 452 -22.52 23.81 -6.48
C LEU A 452 -21.90 24.87 -5.57
N VAL A 453 -20.87 24.54 -4.77
CA VAL A 453 -20.10 25.54 -3.99
C VAL A 453 -19.51 26.60 -4.92
N ALA A 454 -18.87 26.18 -6.03
CA ALA A 454 -18.34 27.09 -7.03
C ALA A 454 -19.43 27.97 -7.67
N LYS A 455 -20.60 27.41 -8.00
CA LYS A 455 -21.76 28.16 -8.51
C LYS A 455 -22.21 29.24 -7.54
N LYS A 456 -22.46 28.90 -6.26
CA LYS A 456 -22.93 29.87 -5.25
C LYS A 456 -21.87 30.94 -4.98
N ALA A 457 -20.59 30.58 -4.94
CA ALA A 457 -19.48 31.53 -4.82
C ALA A 457 -19.44 32.53 -5.99
N CYS A 458 -19.53 32.05 -7.25
CA CYS A 458 -19.62 32.92 -8.43
C CYS A 458 -20.87 33.81 -8.40
N GLU A 459 -22.02 33.29 -7.98
CA GLU A 459 -23.28 34.03 -7.92
C GLU A 459 -23.25 35.15 -6.86
N LEU A 460 -22.48 34.98 -5.79
CA LEU A 460 -22.21 36.01 -4.78
C LEU A 460 -21.01 36.93 -5.13
N GLY A 461 -20.23 36.61 -6.16
CA GLY A 461 -19.10 37.42 -6.64
C GLY A 461 -17.76 37.13 -5.96
N LEU A 462 -17.60 35.98 -5.30
CA LEU A 462 -16.31 35.52 -4.79
C LEU A 462 -15.45 34.91 -5.91
N GLU A 463 -14.14 35.13 -5.86
CA GLU A 463 -13.16 34.56 -6.80
C GLU A 463 -11.93 33.97 -6.09
N VAL A 464 -11.42 32.83 -6.57
CA VAL A 464 -10.17 32.25 -6.09
C VAL A 464 -8.97 33.10 -6.54
N LYS A 465 -8.21 33.61 -5.56
CA LYS A 465 -6.96 34.39 -5.72
C LYS A 465 -6.06 33.82 -6.85
N PRO A 466 -5.54 34.65 -7.77
CA PRO A 466 -4.96 34.18 -9.03
C PRO A 466 -3.67 33.36 -8.87
N TRP A 467 -2.88 33.63 -7.81
CA TRP A 467 -1.64 32.91 -7.49
C TRP A 467 -1.84 31.51 -6.88
N ILE A 468 -3.08 31.09 -6.63
CA ILE A 468 -3.38 29.73 -6.15
C ILE A 468 -3.46 28.79 -7.36
N LYS A 469 -2.63 27.75 -7.39
CA LYS A 469 -2.67 26.72 -8.45
C LYS A 469 -3.87 25.79 -8.23
N THR A 470 -5.01 26.13 -8.83
CA THR A 470 -6.23 25.31 -8.84
C THR A 470 -6.22 24.31 -9.99
N SER A 471 -6.70 23.08 -9.73
CA SER A 471 -6.82 22.04 -10.76
C SER A 471 -7.95 21.05 -10.51
N LEU A 472 -8.56 20.58 -11.60
CA LEU A 472 -9.53 19.49 -11.61
C LEU A 472 -8.97 18.32 -12.46
N ALA A 473 -8.76 17.17 -11.85
CA ALA A 473 -8.24 15.97 -12.50
C ALA A 473 -9.24 14.80 -12.30
N PRO A 474 -10.23 14.62 -13.21
CA PRO A 474 -11.25 13.61 -13.06
C PRO A 474 -10.71 12.19 -13.28
N GLY A 475 -11.15 11.22 -12.47
CA GLY A 475 -10.75 9.82 -12.66
C GLY A 475 -11.49 9.05 -13.75
N SER A 476 -12.50 9.62 -14.41
CA SER A 476 -13.02 9.11 -15.69
C SER A 476 -13.68 10.21 -16.53
N GLY A 477 -13.85 9.97 -17.83
CA GLY A 477 -14.59 10.88 -18.73
C GLY A 477 -16.09 11.01 -18.40
N VAL A 478 -16.65 10.13 -17.56
CA VAL A 478 -18.05 10.24 -17.09
C VAL A 478 -18.25 11.48 -16.22
N VAL A 479 -17.24 11.84 -15.42
CA VAL A 479 -17.24 13.04 -14.56
C VAL A 479 -17.46 14.30 -15.37
N THR A 480 -16.68 14.48 -16.43
CA THR A 480 -16.81 15.59 -17.37
C THR A 480 -18.20 15.65 -18.00
N LYS A 481 -18.76 14.49 -18.41
CA LYS A 481 -20.10 14.43 -19.01
C LYS A 481 -21.20 14.91 -18.06
N TYR A 482 -21.21 14.52 -16.78
CA TYR A 482 -22.23 15.02 -15.84
C TYR A 482 -22.00 16.47 -15.40
N LEU A 483 -20.74 16.92 -15.26
CA LEU A 483 -20.43 18.33 -14.96
C LEU A 483 -20.81 19.27 -16.13
N GLN A 484 -20.69 18.80 -17.37
CA GLN A 484 -21.16 19.53 -18.56
C GLN A 484 -22.69 19.49 -18.67
N LYS A 485 -23.33 18.33 -18.53
CA LYS A 485 -24.80 18.20 -18.61
C LYS A 485 -25.54 19.04 -17.56
N SER A 486 -25.03 19.07 -16.33
CA SER A 486 -25.57 19.92 -15.25
C SER A 486 -25.33 21.42 -15.46
N GLY A 487 -24.49 21.80 -16.44
CA GLY A 487 -24.07 23.19 -16.66
C GLY A 487 -23.16 23.74 -15.56
N LEU A 488 -22.65 22.91 -14.65
CA LEU A 488 -21.88 23.35 -13.48
C LEU A 488 -20.37 23.48 -13.76
N GLN A 489 -19.83 22.80 -14.79
CA GLN A 489 -18.40 22.89 -15.16
C GLN A 489 -17.92 24.34 -15.36
N LYS A 490 -18.77 25.22 -15.89
CA LYS A 490 -18.43 26.63 -16.14
C LYS A 490 -18.07 27.39 -14.85
N TYR A 491 -18.72 27.08 -13.72
CA TYR A 491 -18.43 27.74 -12.45
C TYR A 491 -17.14 27.21 -11.82
N LEU A 492 -16.84 25.91 -11.99
CA LEU A 492 -15.52 25.35 -11.65
C LEU A 492 -14.41 26.04 -12.46
N ASN A 493 -14.60 26.21 -13.77
CA ASN A 493 -13.65 26.93 -14.64
C ASN A 493 -13.45 28.38 -14.18
N GLN A 494 -14.53 29.12 -13.85
CA GLN A 494 -14.46 30.48 -13.31
C GLN A 494 -13.62 30.56 -12.04
N GLN A 495 -13.74 29.59 -11.13
CA GLN A 495 -12.89 29.48 -9.94
C GLN A 495 -11.50 28.86 -10.20
N GLY A 496 -11.10 28.74 -11.48
CA GLY A 496 -9.82 28.23 -11.92
C GLY A 496 -9.69 26.70 -11.99
N PHE A 497 -10.67 25.93 -11.49
CA PHE A 497 -10.74 24.45 -11.50
C PHE A 497 -11.06 23.89 -12.90
N HIS A 498 -10.26 24.28 -13.89
CA HIS A 498 -10.25 23.71 -15.23
C HIS A 498 -9.78 22.26 -15.19
N ILE A 499 -10.28 21.46 -16.13
CA ILE A 499 -9.80 20.09 -16.33
C ILE A 499 -8.34 20.14 -16.79
N VAL A 500 -7.45 19.49 -16.04
CA VAL A 500 -6.00 19.45 -16.34
C VAL A 500 -5.54 18.11 -16.91
N GLY A 501 -6.36 17.06 -16.84
CA GLY A 501 -6.03 15.72 -17.31
C GLY A 501 -6.83 14.63 -16.61
N TYR A 502 -6.87 13.43 -17.19
CA TYR A 502 -7.56 12.26 -16.65
C TYR A 502 -6.54 11.27 -16.07
N GLY A 503 -5.99 11.58 -14.89
CA GLY A 503 -4.95 10.78 -14.25
C GLY A 503 -4.59 11.25 -12.84
N CYS A 504 -3.66 10.53 -12.20
CA CYS A 504 -3.34 10.67 -10.79
C CYS A 504 -2.80 12.05 -10.38
N THR A 505 -2.13 12.77 -11.29
CA THR A 505 -1.77 14.21 -11.15
C THR A 505 -1.26 14.57 -9.74
N THR A 506 -1.82 15.58 -9.08
CA THR A 506 -1.43 16.06 -7.75
C THR A 506 -1.52 14.98 -6.66
N CYS A 507 -2.39 13.96 -6.81
CA CYS A 507 -2.49 12.87 -5.82
C CYS A 507 -1.22 11.99 -5.76
N ILE A 508 -0.46 11.90 -6.87
CA ILE A 508 0.82 11.17 -6.91
C ILE A 508 2.05 12.07 -6.70
N GLY A 509 1.84 13.40 -6.60
CA GLY A 509 2.90 14.40 -6.56
C GLY A 509 3.25 15.01 -7.93
N ASN A 510 2.55 14.62 -9.00
CA ASN A 510 2.69 15.24 -10.33
C ASN A 510 1.91 16.57 -10.41
N SER A 511 2.11 17.45 -9.42
CA SER A 511 1.43 18.75 -9.30
C SER A 511 1.99 19.82 -10.24
N GLY A 512 3.10 19.54 -10.94
CA GLY A 512 3.89 20.51 -11.70
C GLY A 512 4.45 21.63 -10.81
N ASP A 513 5.24 22.52 -11.40
CA ASP A 513 5.85 23.63 -10.66
C ASP A 513 4.81 24.70 -10.26
N LEU A 514 5.11 25.44 -9.19
CA LEU A 514 4.43 26.72 -8.89
C LEU A 514 5.05 27.84 -9.73
N ASP A 515 4.28 28.93 -9.92
CA ASP A 515 4.81 30.14 -10.54
C ASP A 515 6.06 30.65 -9.79
N GLU A 516 7.05 31.16 -10.52
CA GLU A 516 8.34 31.57 -9.98
C GLU A 516 8.20 32.64 -8.89
N SER A 517 7.28 33.60 -9.04
CA SER A 517 7.05 34.65 -8.04
C SER A 517 6.51 34.08 -6.72
N VAL A 518 5.65 33.05 -6.79
CA VAL A 518 5.11 32.33 -5.64
C VAL A 518 6.19 31.44 -5.02
N ALA A 519 6.98 30.75 -5.84
CA ALA A 519 8.06 29.88 -5.39
C ALA A 519 9.15 30.66 -4.63
N SER A 520 9.59 31.80 -5.16
CA SER A 520 10.55 32.69 -4.50
C SER A 520 9.96 33.30 -3.23
N ALA A 521 8.71 33.78 -3.28
CA ALA A 521 8.02 34.30 -2.09
C ALA A 521 7.91 33.26 -0.95
N ILE A 522 7.77 31.97 -1.26
CA ILE A 522 7.80 30.89 -0.25
C ILE A 522 9.22 30.64 0.26
N THR A 523 10.17 30.41 -0.65
CA THR A 523 11.52 29.90 -0.33
C THR A 523 12.43 30.94 0.32
N GLU A 524 12.45 32.17 -0.18
CA GLU A 524 13.27 33.26 0.37
C GLU A 524 12.82 33.70 1.76
N ASN A 525 11.58 33.35 2.14
CA ASN A 525 10.94 33.82 3.36
C ASN A 525 10.60 32.73 4.39
N ASP A 526 10.91 31.46 4.11
CA ASP A 526 10.51 30.28 4.90
C ASP A 526 9.01 30.25 5.26
N ILE A 527 8.14 30.55 4.28
CA ILE A 527 6.69 30.48 4.49
C ILE A 527 6.23 29.02 4.52
N VAL A 528 5.45 28.68 5.55
CA VAL A 528 4.76 27.38 5.64
C VAL A 528 3.52 27.44 4.76
N ALA A 529 3.71 27.26 3.46
CA ALA A 529 2.64 27.24 2.47
C ALA A 529 1.83 25.93 2.54
N ALA A 530 0.54 26.03 2.25
CA ALA A 530 -0.42 24.94 2.34
C ALA A 530 -0.89 24.44 0.95
N ALA A 531 -1.06 23.12 0.84
CA ALA A 531 -1.87 22.49 -0.19
C ALA A 531 -3.15 21.89 0.41
N VAL A 532 -4.26 22.00 -0.29
CA VAL A 532 -5.51 21.32 0.04
C VAL A 532 -5.90 20.44 -1.16
N LEU A 533 -6.15 19.16 -0.93
CA LEU A 533 -6.44 18.22 -2.01
C LEU A 533 -7.45 17.14 -1.63
N SER A 534 -8.25 16.69 -2.59
CA SER A 534 -9.17 15.56 -2.43
C SER A 534 -8.50 14.19 -2.60
N GLY A 535 -7.23 14.09 -2.22
CA GLY A 535 -6.44 12.86 -2.23
C GLY A 535 -6.64 12.00 -0.98
N ASN A 536 -5.80 10.98 -0.84
CA ASN A 536 -5.77 10.06 0.30
C ASN A 536 -4.45 10.13 1.12
N ARG A 537 -3.41 10.83 0.62
CA ARG A 537 -2.10 10.96 1.27
C ARG A 537 -1.58 12.40 1.26
N ASN A 538 -1.06 12.83 2.39
CA ASN A 538 -0.61 14.21 2.64
C ASN A 538 0.75 14.30 3.38
N PHE A 539 1.61 13.28 3.26
CA PHE A 539 2.95 13.32 3.83
C PHE A 539 3.75 14.52 3.28
N GLU A 540 4.61 15.12 4.10
CA GLU A 540 5.42 16.27 3.68
C GLU A 540 6.32 15.91 2.47
N GLY A 541 6.34 16.77 1.45
CA GLY A 541 7.05 16.53 0.19
C GLY A 541 6.37 15.53 -0.77
N ARG A 542 5.19 14.98 -0.43
CA ARG A 542 4.42 14.11 -1.34
C ARG A 542 3.63 14.87 -2.40
N VAL A 543 3.04 16.00 -2.03
CA VAL A 543 2.12 16.75 -2.91
C VAL A 543 2.89 17.71 -3.82
N HIS A 544 3.75 18.54 -3.23
CA HIS A 544 4.68 19.43 -3.92
C HIS A 544 5.87 19.74 -2.98
N PRO A 545 7.10 19.99 -3.49
CA PRO A 545 8.26 20.26 -2.63
C PRO A 545 8.12 21.52 -1.76
N LEU A 546 7.38 22.53 -2.22
CA LEU A 546 7.20 23.81 -1.52
C LEU A 546 6.00 23.83 -0.55
N THR A 547 5.20 22.76 -0.45
CA THR A 547 4.05 22.70 0.47
C THR A 547 4.38 21.85 1.69
N ARG A 548 4.83 22.52 2.76
CA ARG A 548 5.12 21.89 4.06
C ARG A 548 3.84 21.43 4.75
N ALA A 549 2.75 22.18 4.62
CA ALA A 549 1.44 21.79 5.13
C ALA A 549 0.57 21.21 3.98
N ASN A 550 -0.05 20.05 4.20
CA ASN A 550 -0.87 19.39 3.19
C ASN A 550 -2.12 18.79 3.86
N TYR A 551 -3.31 19.13 3.37
CA TYR A 551 -4.59 18.76 3.98
C TYR A 551 -5.46 17.95 3.03
N LEU A 552 -5.99 16.83 3.54
CA LEU A 552 -6.99 16.03 2.82
C LEU A 552 -8.37 16.57 3.15
N ALA A 553 -9.14 16.89 2.12
CA ALA A 553 -10.47 17.49 2.27
C ALA A 553 -11.42 16.99 1.17
N SER A 554 -12.73 17.06 1.40
CA SER A 554 -13.71 16.77 0.36
C SER A 554 -13.59 17.79 -0.80
N PRO A 555 -13.88 17.41 -2.07
CA PRO A 555 -13.91 18.35 -3.18
C PRO A 555 -14.60 19.71 -2.90
N PRO A 556 -15.78 19.81 -2.24
CA PRO A 556 -16.35 21.12 -1.90
C PRO A 556 -15.55 21.91 -0.87
N LEU A 557 -14.88 21.25 0.10
CA LEU A 557 -13.94 21.93 0.99
C LEU A 557 -12.67 22.41 0.26
N VAL A 558 -12.18 21.67 -0.76
CA VAL A 558 -11.06 22.15 -1.59
C VAL A 558 -11.42 23.47 -2.27
N VAL A 559 -12.64 23.63 -2.77
CA VAL A 559 -13.13 24.90 -3.34
C VAL A 559 -13.25 25.99 -2.26
N ALA A 560 -13.82 25.67 -1.09
CA ALA A 560 -13.96 26.64 0.02
C ALA A 560 -12.60 27.17 0.53
N TYR A 561 -11.61 26.30 0.73
CA TYR A 561 -10.26 26.70 1.11
C TYR A 561 -9.51 27.45 0.00
N ALA A 562 -9.79 27.18 -1.28
CA ALA A 562 -9.26 27.96 -2.39
C ALA A 562 -9.81 29.40 -2.40
N LEU A 563 -11.11 29.56 -2.12
CA LEU A 563 -11.77 30.88 -2.03
C LEU A 563 -11.20 31.70 -0.87
N ALA A 564 -11.09 31.11 0.33
CA ALA A 564 -10.45 31.77 1.48
C ALA A 564 -8.96 32.06 1.22
N GLY A 565 -8.26 31.15 0.53
CA GLY A 565 -6.82 31.25 0.24
C GLY A 565 -5.92 31.04 1.47
N THR A 566 -6.45 30.52 2.57
CA THR A 566 -5.74 30.17 3.79
C THR A 566 -6.41 28.93 4.42
N VAL A 567 -5.63 28.08 5.09
CA VAL A 567 -6.18 27.03 5.98
C VAL A 567 -6.35 27.52 7.42
N ASP A 568 -5.80 28.69 7.74
CA ASP A 568 -5.95 29.39 9.01
C ASP A 568 -7.16 30.33 8.90
N ILE A 569 -8.35 29.76 9.08
CA ILE A 569 -9.66 30.44 9.04
C ILE A 569 -10.70 29.66 9.88
N ASP A 570 -11.45 30.37 10.71
CA ASP A 570 -12.63 29.86 11.40
C ASP A 570 -13.89 30.08 10.56
N PHE A 571 -14.26 29.10 9.74
CA PHE A 571 -15.44 29.16 8.86
C PHE A 571 -16.78 29.41 9.56
N GLU A 572 -16.88 29.28 10.89
CA GLU A 572 -18.10 29.63 11.64
C GLU A 572 -18.18 31.12 11.97
N LYS A 573 -17.03 31.82 12.08
CA LYS A 573 -16.94 33.20 12.59
C LYS A 573 -16.41 34.20 11.57
N GLU A 574 -15.59 33.74 10.63
CA GLU A 574 -14.90 34.58 9.64
C GLU A 574 -15.56 34.46 8.26
N PRO A 575 -15.73 35.57 7.52
CA PRO A 575 -16.18 35.52 6.15
C PRO A 575 -15.10 34.93 5.23
N ILE A 576 -15.52 34.22 4.19
CA ILE A 576 -14.64 33.72 3.12
C ILE A 576 -14.13 34.89 2.26
N GLY A 577 -14.97 35.92 2.09
CA GLY A 577 -14.66 37.15 1.39
C GLY A 577 -15.86 38.09 1.37
N THR A 578 -15.69 39.23 0.69
CA THR A 578 -16.74 40.21 0.46
C THR A 578 -17.44 39.91 -0.86
N GLY A 579 -18.77 39.91 -0.86
CA GLY A 579 -19.60 39.72 -2.04
C GLY A 579 -19.64 40.95 -2.96
N LYS A 580 -20.20 40.76 -4.15
CA LYS A 580 -20.38 41.83 -5.16
C LYS A 580 -21.28 43.00 -4.72
N ASP A 581 -22.06 42.80 -3.66
CA ASP A 581 -22.93 43.76 -2.99
C ASP A 581 -22.22 44.50 -1.85
N GLY A 582 -21.00 44.11 -1.49
CA GLY A 582 -20.24 44.65 -0.36
C GLY A 582 -20.49 43.92 0.97
N GLU A 583 -21.36 42.90 0.99
CA GLU A 583 -21.68 42.15 2.19
C GLU A 583 -20.67 41.02 2.48
N ASN A 584 -20.60 40.60 3.74
CA ASN A 584 -19.72 39.50 4.16
C ASN A 584 -20.34 38.14 3.80
N VAL A 585 -19.65 37.35 2.97
CA VAL A 585 -20.07 36.00 2.58
C VAL A 585 -19.41 34.96 3.47
N TYR A 586 -20.20 34.14 4.15
CA TYR A 586 -19.74 33.09 5.05
C TYR A 586 -19.83 31.70 4.39
N PHE A 587 -19.16 30.73 4.99
CA PHE A 587 -19.15 29.33 4.54
C PHE A 587 -20.55 28.73 4.34
N LYS A 588 -21.46 29.02 5.28
CA LYS A 588 -22.86 28.57 5.24
C LYS A 588 -23.64 29.06 4.01
N ASP A 589 -23.25 30.19 3.42
CA ASP A 589 -24.00 30.85 2.35
C ASP A 589 -23.69 30.21 0.98
N ILE A 590 -22.50 29.61 0.84
CA ILE A 590 -22.07 28.88 -0.37
C ILE A 590 -22.20 27.35 -0.24
N TRP A 591 -22.46 26.81 0.94
CA TRP A 591 -22.54 25.35 1.12
C TRP A 591 -23.87 24.78 0.59
N PRO A 592 -23.86 23.70 -0.22
CA PRO A 592 -25.08 23.04 -0.69
C PRO A 592 -25.66 22.08 0.37
N SER A 593 -26.98 21.88 0.34
CA SER A 593 -27.63 20.85 1.15
C SER A 593 -27.48 19.45 0.51
N SER A 594 -27.66 18.41 1.30
CA SER A 594 -27.67 17.03 0.80
C SER A 594 -28.81 16.77 -0.19
N GLU A 595 -29.98 17.38 0.01
CA GLU A 595 -31.09 17.35 -0.94
C GLU A 595 -30.74 18.01 -2.28
N GLU A 596 -30.13 19.21 -2.26
CA GLU A 596 -29.69 19.93 -3.48
C GLU A 596 -28.67 19.10 -4.29
N ILE A 597 -27.72 18.47 -3.61
CA ILE A 597 -26.76 17.55 -4.24
C ILE A 597 -27.49 16.34 -4.86
N ALA A 598 -28.41 15.71 -4.10
CA ALA A 598 -29.09 14.49 -4.53
C ALA A 598 -29.96 14.71 -5.79
N GLU A 599 -30.67 15.85 -5.86
CA GLU A 599 -31.47 16.24 -7.02
C GLU A 599 -30.61 16.42 -8.27
N VAL A 600 -29.45 17.08 -8.15
CA VAL A 600 -28.52 17.28 -9.27
C VAL A 600 -27.86 15.97 -9.69
N VAL A 601 -27.49 15.09 -8.75
CA VAL A 601 -26.96 13.74 -9.03
C VAL A 601 -27.99 12.93 -9.81
N GLN A 602 -29.23 12.83 -9.31
CA GLN A 602 -30.28 12.00 -9.90
C GLN A 602 -30.68 12.45 -11.32
N SER A 603 -30.66 13.76 -11.58
CA SER A 603 -31.01 14.32 -12.89
C SER A 603 -29.89 14.30 -13.93
N ASN A 604 -28.61 14.22 -13.51
CA ASN A 604 -27.47 14.38 -14.41
C ASN A 604 -26.56 13.15 -14.55
N VAL A 605 -26.53 12.22 -13.59
CA VAL A 605 -25.68 11.01 -13.65
C VAL A 605 -26.46 9.88 -14.31
N LEU A 606 -26.33 9.74 -15.64
CA LEU A 606 -27.16 8.83 -16.44
C LEU A 606 -26.37 7.59 -16.95
N PRO A 607 -26.98 6.39 -17.03
CA PRO A 607 -26.32 5.16 -17.49
C PRO A 607 -25.66 5.26 -18.86
N ASP A 608 -26.28 5.99 -19.80
CA ASP A 608 -25.74 6.18 -21.16
C ASP A 608 -24.40 6.93 -21.19
N MET A 609 -24.08 7.71 -20.15
CA MET A 609 -22.78 8.36 -20.02
C MET A 609 -21.67 7.33 -19.80
N PHE A 610 -21.88 6.38 -18.89
CA PHE A 610 -20.96 5.28 -18.63
C PHE A 610 -20.79 4.44 -19.90
N LYS A 611 -21.90 3.96 -20.47
CA LYS A 611 -21.88 3.17 -21.71
C LYS A 611 -21.08 3.86 -22.83
N SER A 612 -21.40 5.11 -23.15
CA SER A 612 -20.73 5.85 -24.22
C SER A 612 -19.27 6.25 -23.90
N THR A 613 -18.87 6.33 -22.63
CA THR A 613 -17.45 6.52 -22.25
C THR A 613 -16.68 5.22 -22.46
N TYR A 614 -17.21 4.10 -21.97
CA TYR A 614 -16.51 2.83 -21.94
C TYR A 614 -16.57 2.04 -23.26
N GLU A 615 -17.53 2.31 -24.14
CA GLU A 615 -17.48 1.89 -25.56
C GLU A 615 -16.39 2.61 -26.38
N ALA A 616 -15.82 3.70 -25.87
CA ALA A 616 -14.73 4.44 -26.51
C ALA A 616 -13.35 4.16 -25.90
N ILE A 617 -13.28 3.65 -24.66
CA ILE A 617 -12.03 3.59 -23.88
C ILE A 617 -10.93 2.75 -24.56
N THR A 618 -11.30 1.63 -25.18
CA THR A 618 -10.36 0.74 -25.88
C THR A 618 -10.03 1.19 -27.29
N LYS A 619 -10.74 2.19 -27.84
CA LYS A 619 -10.43 2.80 -29.15
C LYS A 619 -9.24 3.74 -29.09
N GLY A 620 -8.90 4.22 -27.89
CA GLY A 620 -7.79 5.13 -27.64
C GLY A 620 -7.92 6.51 -28.29
N ASN A 621 -6.95 7.37 -27.98
CA ASN A 621 -6.82 8.67 -28.61
C ASN A 621 -5.95 8.58 -29.89
N PRO A 622 -5.99 9.58 -30.79
CA PRO A 622 -5.24 9.54 -32.05
C PRO A 622 -3.72 9.35 -31.86
N MET A 623 -3.13 9.96 -30.83
CA MET A 623 -1.69 9.86 -30.55
C MET A 623 -1.29 8.42 -30.17
N TRP A 624 -2.09 7.76 -29.31
CA TRP A 624 -1.92 6.35 -28.97
C TRP A 624 -2.04 5.44 -30.21
N ASN A 625 -3.04 5.69 -31.05
CA ASN A 625 -3.30 4.88 -32.24
C ASN A 625 -2.15 4.99 -33.26
N GLN A 626 -1.55 6.18 -33.40
CA GLN A 626 -0.40 6.44 -34.27
C GLN A 626 0.93 5.85 -33.78
N LEU A 627 1.04 5.36 -32.54
CA LEU A 627 2.24 4.66 -32.08
C LEU A 627 2.46 3.38 -32.88
N SER A 628 3.50 3.34 -33.71
CA SER A 628 3.96 2.12 -34.37
C SER A 628 4.67 1.21 -33.36
N VAL A 629 4.36 -0.08 -33.38
CA VAL A 629 4.97 -1.10 -32.51
C VAL A 629 5.36 -2.34 -33.34
N PRO A 630 6.46 -3.04 -33.03
CA PRO A 630 6.83 -4.28 -33.70
C PRO A 630 5.76 -5.37 -33.51
N ALA A 631 5.57 -6.22 -34.52
CA ALA A 631 4.70 -7.40 -34.43
C ALA A 631 5.41 -8.64 -33.83
N SER A 632 6.64 -8.50 -33.32
CA SER A 632 7.43 -9.60 -32.75
C SER A 632 6.98 -9.94 -31.33
N THR A 633 6.96 -11.24 -31.00
CA THR A 633 6.64 -11.73 -29.64
C THR A 633 7.80 -11.55 -28.65
N LEU A 634 9.04 -11.45 -29.16
CA LEU A 634 10.21 -10.99 -28.41
C LEU A 634 10.36 -9.47 -28.58
N TYR A 635 10.85 -8.80 -27.55
CA TYR A 635 11.10 -7.36 -27.59
C TYR A 635 12.45 -7.05 -28.26
N SER A 636 12.51 -5.98 -29.04
CA SER A 636 13.76 -5.51 -29.65
C SER A 636 14.36 -4.41 -28.77
N TRP A 637 15.25 -4.82 -27.86
CA TRP A 637 15.93 -3.90 -26.94
C TRP A 637 16.79 -2.88 -27.68
N ASP A 638 16.58 -1.58 -27.40
CA ASP A 638 17.39 -0.49 -27.92
C ASP A 638 18.48 -0.13 -26.89
N PRO A 639 19.79 -0.35 -27.18
CA PRO A 639 20.88 -0.05 -26.24
C PRO A 639 21.06 1.46 -26.00
N SER A 640 20.50 2.32 -26.85
CA SER A 640 20.50 3.77 -26.68
C SER A 640 19.36 4.27 -25.79
N SER A 641 18.36 3.42 -25.49
CA SER A 641 17.23 3.79 -24.65
C SER A 641 17.65 4.22 -23.24
N THR A 642 16.95 5.22 -22.72
CA THR A 642 17.02 5.65 -21.32
C THR A 642 15.74 5.37 -20.54
N TYR A 643 14.77 4.66 -21.12
CA TYR A 643 13.49 4.30 -20.50
C TYR A 643 13.25 2.79 -20.38
N ILE A 644 13.67 1.99 -21.36
CA ILE A 644 13.46 0.54 -21.44
C ILE A 644 14.83 -0.12 -21.71
N HIS A 645 15.33 -0.91 -20.75
CA HIS A 645 16.62 -1.59 -20.85
C HIS A 645 16.46 -3.08 -20.47
N GLU A 646 17.34 -3.97 -20.96
CA GLU A 646 17.33 -5.40 -20.61
C GLU A 646 18.02 -5.59 -19.23
N PRO A 647 17.28 -5.75 -18.11
CA PRO A 647 17.89 -5.98 -16.81
C PRO A 647 18.72 -7.28 -16.76
N PRO A 648 19.79 -7.32 -15.95
CA PRO A 648 20.72 -8.44 -15.92
C PRO A 648 20.20 -9.70 -15.21
N TYR A 649 18.93 -9.72 -14.76
CA TYR A 649 18.37 -10.73 -13.84
C TYR A 649 18.60 -12.18 -14.30
N PHE A 650 18.44 -12.45 -15.60
CA PHE A 650 18.51 -13.80 -16.18
C PHE A 650 19.77 -14.06 -17.00
N LYS A 651 20.76 -13.14 -17.00
CA LYS A 651 21.91 -13.17 -17.92
C LYS A 651 22.72 -14.47 -17.89
N ASN A 652 22.80 -15.11 -16.71
CA ASN A 652 23.53 -16.35 -16.47
C ASN A 652 22.60 -17.47 -15.95
N MET A 653 21.30 -17.43 -16.27
CA MET A 653 20.33 -18.42 -15.76
C MET A 653 20.58 -19.80 -16.37
N THR A 654 20.59 -20.83 -15.52
CA THR A 654 20.72 -22.25 -15.88
C THR A 654 19.40 -22.99 -15.67
N MET A 655 19.24 -24.16 -16.32
CA MET A 655 18.06 -25.02 -16.12
C MET A 655 17.98 -25.56 -14.70
N ASP A 656 19.13 -25.92 -14.11
CA ASP A 656 19.24 -26.27 -12.70
C ASP A 656 19.46 -25.00 -11.88
N PRO A 657 18.70 -24.76 -10.79
CA PRO A 657 18.89 -23.59 -9.94
C PRO A 657 20.22 -23.67 -9.18
N PRO A 658 20.94 -22.56 -8.98
CA PRO A 658 22.14 -22.55 -8.16
C PRO A 658 21.81 -22.91 -6.71
N GLY A 659 22.73 -23.63 -6.06
CA GLY A 659 22.63 -23.93 -4.62
C GLY A 659 22.69 -22.67 -3.75
N PRO A 660 22.27 -22.75 -2.47
CA PRO A 660 22.24 -21.59 -1.57
C PRO A 660 23.63 -20.99 -1.36
N HIS A 661 23.75 -19.68 -1.56
CA HIS A 661 24.99 -18.95 -1.34
C HIS A 661 25.14 -18.53 0.14
N GLY A 662 26.30 -18.84 0.74
CA GLY A 662 26.61 -18.45 2.12
C GLY A 662 27.27 -17.08 2.17
N VAL A 663 26.63 -16.11 2.80
CA VAL A 663 27.16 -14.75 3.01
C VAL A 663 28.23 -14.76 4.10
N LYS A 664 29.45 -14.30 3.82
CA LYS A 664 30.56 -14.27 4.80
C LYS A 664 31.33 -12.96 4.73
N ASP A 665 31.77 -12.46 5.90
CA ASP A 665 32.63 -11.27 6.03
C ASP A 665 32.04 -10.00 5.35
N ALA A 666 30.70 -9.93 5.29
CA ALA A 666 29.97 -8.88 4.57
C ALA A 666 30.01 -7.51 5.27
N TYR A 667 30.15 -6.45 4.47
CA TYR A 667 30.13 -5.06 4.95
C TYR A 667 28.71 -4.53 5.16
N CYS A 668 28.55 -3.71 6.19
CA CYS A 668 27.31 -2.95 6.41
C CYS A 668 27.25 -1.73 5.47
N LEU A 669 26.56 -1.85 4.34
CA LEU A 669 26.38 -0.74 3.39
C LEU A 669 25.55 0.41 4.00
N LEU A 670 24.54 0.06 4.79
CA LEU A 670 23.59 1.01 5.39
C LEU A 670 23.14 0.53 6.78
N ASN A 671 23.01 1.47 7.73
CA ASN A 671 22.49 1.22 9.06
C ASN A 671 21.38 2.23 9.38
N PHE A 672 20.15 1.76 9.53
CA PHE A 672 18.97 2.62 9.63
C PHE A 672 18.30 2.63 11.00
N GLY A 673 17.46 3.65 11.21
CA GLY A 673 16.44 3.68 12.26
C GLY A 673 15.25 2.77 11.93
N ASP A 674 14.15 3.01 12.64
CA ASP A 674 12.85 2.40 12.38
C ASP A 674 12.12 3.13 11.23
N SER A 675 11.05 2.51 10.72
CA SER A 675 10.07 3.10 9.78
C SER A 675 10.65 3.68 8.48
N ILE A 676 11.72 3.07 7.95
CA ILE A 676 12.23 3.35 6.60
C ILE A 676 11.21 2.91 5.56
N THR A 677 10.53 3.86 4.93
CA THR A 677 9.49 3.57 3.93
C THR A 677 10.07 3.16 2.56
N THR A 678 9.25 2.55 1.71
CA THR A 678 9.60 2.25 0.31
C THR A 678 9.92 3.51 -0.52
N ASP A 679 9.41 4.68 -0.11
CA ASP A 679 9.80 5.98 -0.68
C ASP A 679 11.25 6.40 -0.33
N HIS A 680 11.82 5.93 0.78
CA HIS A 680 13.23 6.12 1.09
C HIS A 680 14.12 5.13 0.33
N ILE A 681 13.67 3.89 0.16
CA ILE A 681 14.41 2.81 -0.54
C ILE A 681 14.41 3.04 -2.05
N SER A 682 13.25 3.37 -2.63
CA SER A 682 13.03 3.58 -4.06
C SER A 682 12.16 4.82 -4.26
N PRO A 683 12.74 6.02 -4.37
CA PRO A 683 11.99 7.25 -4.65
C PRO A 683 11.32 7.17 -6.02
N ALA A 684 10.19 7.86 -6.19
CA ALA A 684 9.44 7.91 -7.46
C ALA A 684 9.33 9.31 -8.08
N GLY A 685 9.67 10.37 -7.34
CA GLY A 685 9.58 11.76 -7.80
C GLY A 685 10.76 12.18 -8.69
N SER A 686 10.98 13.50 -8.78
CA SER A 686 12.00 14.12 -9.63
C SER A 686 13.43 13.67 -9.30
N ILE A 687 14.27 13.56 -10.33
CA ILE A 687 15.68 13.17 -10.19
C ILE A 687 16.52 14.38 -9.79
N HIS A 688 17.22 14.30 -8.65
CA HIS A 688 18.04 15.41 -8.16
C HIS A 688 19.27 15.64 -9.05
N LYS A 689 19.55 16.90 -9.40
CA LYS A 689 20.59 17.30 -10.38
C LYS A 689 21.99 16.73 -10.10
N ASP A 690 22.36 16.59 -8.82
CA ASP A 690 23.71 16.15 -8.39
C ASP A 690 23.79 14.63 -8.13
N SER A 691 22.71 13.88 -8.36
CA SER A 691 22.61 12.45 -8.07
C SER A 691 23.36 11.57 -9.10
N PRO A 692 23.73 10.33 -8.75
CA PRO A 692 24.32 9.38 -9.70
C PRO A 692 23.43 9.12 -10.93
N ALA A 693 22.10 9.11 -10.75
CA ALA A 693 21.14 8.95 -11.84
C ALA A 693 21.14 10.14 -12.81
N ALA A 694 21.23 11.38 -12.30
CA ALA A 694 21.34 12.57 -13.13
C ALA A 694 22.64 12.58 -13.96
N LYS A 695 23.78 12.20 -13.36
CA LYS A 695 25.06 12.09 -14.07
C LYS A 695 24.97 11.12 -15.24
N PHE A 696 24.46 9.91 -15.00
CA PHE A 696 24.23 8.91 -16.04
C PHE A 696 23.31 9.41 -17.17
N LEU A 697 22.22 10.13 -16.84
CA LEU A 697 21.33 10.69 -17.86
C LEU A 697 22.03 11.77 -18.71
N VAL A 698 22.85 12.63 -18.10
CA VAL A 698 23.65 13.63 -18.83
C VAL A 698 24.74 12.97 -19.69
N GLU A 699 25.40 11.93 -19.19
CA GLU A 699 26.38 11.12 -19.95
C GLU A 699 25.73 10.43 -21.16
N ARG A 700 24.44 10.10 -21.08
CA ARG A 700 23.60 9.59 -22.19
C ARG A 700 22.97 10.69 -23.06
N GLY A 701 23.31 11.96 -22.84
CA GLY A 701 22.83 13.09 -23.65
C GLY A 701 21.40 13.58 -23.34
N VAL A 702 20.85 13.24 -22.17
CA VAL A 702 19.52 13.68 -21.75
C VAL A 702 19.60 15.02 -21.02
N ASP A 703 18.89 16.04 -21.53
CA ASP A 703 18.77 17.35 -20.88
C ASP A 703 18.08 17.26 -19.51
N ARG A 704 18.45 18.16 -18.59
CA ARG A 704 17.87 18.20 -17.23
C ARG A 704 16.33 18.30 -17.21
N LYS A 705 15.73 19.02 -18.17
CA LYS A 705 14.27 19.16 -18.32
C LYS A 705 13.59 17.83 -18.68
N ASP A 706 14.33 16.92 -19.32
CA ASP A 706 13.86 15.64 -19.85
C ASP A 706 14.25 14.45 -18.96
N PHE A 707 14.88 14.69 -17.80
CA PHE A 707 15.13 13.65 -16.78
C PHE A 707 13.84 12.91 -16.39
N ASN A 708 12.69 13.62 -16.39
CA ASN A 708 11.40 13.12 -15.93
C ASN A 708 11.51 12.67 -14.45
N SER A 709 10.70 11.70 -14.03
CA SER A 709 10.67 11.17 -12.66
C SER A 709 11.31 9.79 -12.55
N TYR A 710 11.81 9.41 -11.36
CA TYR A 710 12.22 8.03 -11.11
C TYR A 710 11.08 7.03 -11.41
N GLY A 711 9.81 7.39 -11.14
CA GLY A 711 8.66 6.56 -11.49
C GLY A 711 8.55 6.25 -13.00
N SER A 712 8.82 7.24 -13.85
CA SER A 712 8.85 7.04 -15.30
C SER A 712 10.02 6.17 -15.79
N ARG A 713 11.15 6.18 -15.08
CA ARG A 713 12.39 5.49 -15.48
C ARG A 713 12.45 4.01 -15.05
N ARG A 714 11.36 3.45 -14.55
CA ARG A 714 11.29 2.10 -13.98
C ARG A 714 11.50 0.92 -14.94
N GLY A 715 11.45 1.15 -16.26
CA GLY A 715 11.85 0.17 -17.25
C GLY A 715 13.36 0.11 -17.50
N ASN A 716 14.14 1.00 -16.86
CA ASN A 716 15.59 1.08 -17.01
C ASN A 716 16.27 0.85 -15.64
N ASP A 717 16.89 -0.32 -15.49
CA ASP A 717 17.53 -0.73 -14.24
C ASP A 717 18.80 0.08 -13.92
N GLU A 718 19.51 0.59 -14.93
CA GLU A 718 20.68 1.45 -14.74
C GLU A 718 20.32 2.74 -13.97
N VAL A 719 19.19 3.37 -14.31
CA VAL A 719 18.68 4.57 -13.63
C VAL A 719 18.14 4.21 -12.25
N MET A 720 17.39 3.10 -12.13
CA MET A 720 16.73 2.74 -10.87
C MET A 720 17.69 2.21 -9.80
N ALA A 721 18.75 1.48 -10.19
CA ALA A 721 19.85 1.13 -9.28
C ALA A 721 20.52 2.40 -8.73
N ARG A 722 20.80 3.39 -9.59
CA ARG A 722 21.34 4.70 -9.19
C ARG A 722 20.38 5.54 -8.34
N GLY A 723 19.07 5.32 -8.48
CA GLY A 723 18.02 5.90 -7.64
C GLY A 723 17.79 5.19 -6.30
N THR A 724 18.35 4.00 -6.10
CA THR A 724 18.13 3.20 -4.89
C THR A 724 18.82 3.84 -3.68
N PHE A 725 18.06 4.05 -2.61
CA PHE A 725 18.42 4.87 -1.44
C PHE A 725 18.80 6.33 -1.75
N ALA A 726 18.42 6.86 -2.93
CA ALA A 726 18.73 8.23 -3.35
C ALA A 726 17.81 9.32 -2.73
N ASN A 727 16.96 8.97 -1.77
CA ASN A 727 16.03 9.92 -1.13
C ASN A 727 16.78 10.92 -0.23
N ILE A 728 16.59 12.22 -0.48
CA ILE A 728 17.26 13.31 0.25
C ILE A 728 16.95 13.37 1.76
N ARG A 729 15.92 12.66 2.23
CA ARG A 729 15.48 12.63 3.63
C ARG A 729 15.91 11.38 4.39
N ILE A 730 16.64 10.45 3.75
CA ILE A 730 17.07 9.21 4.40
C ILE A 730 18.11 9.49 5.50
N VAL A 731 17.98 8.81 6.64
CA VAL A 731 18.86 9.01 7.81
C VAL A 731 19.69 7.75 8.05
N ASN A 732 20.98 7.82 7.68
CA ASN A 732 21.93 6.73 7.84
C ASN A 732 22.74 6.90 9.13
N LYS A 733 22.61 5.95 10.06
CA LYS A 733 23.32 5.96 11.35
C LYS A 733 24.85 5.92 11.19
N LEU A 734 25.37 5.37 10.09
CA LEU A 734 26.81 5.41 9.79
C LEU A 734 27.33 6.84 9.65
N LEU A 735 26.50 7.79 9.23
CA LEU A 735 26.84 9.21 9.10
C LEU A 735 26.57 10.05 10.36
N LYS A 736 26.40 9.42 11.53
CA LYS A 736 26.22 10.10 12.84
C LYS A 736 25.05 11.11 12.88
N GLY A 737 24.00 10.89 12.09
CA GLY A 737 22.80 11.73 12.05
C GLY A 737 22.73 12.71 10.88
N GLU A 738 23.71 12.73 9.98
CA GLU A 738 23.61 13.43 8.69
C GLU A 738 22.41 12.87 7.89
N VAL A 739 21.57 13.77 7.37
CA VAL A 739 20.41 13.44 6.54
C VAL A 739 20.82 13.56 5.08
N GLY A 740 20.60 12.51 4.30
CA GLY A 740 20.88 12.52 2.86
C GLY A 740 21.27 11.16 2.28
N PRO A 741 21.35 11.06 0.94
CA PRO A 741 21.46 9.80 0.20
C PRO A 741 22.89 9.27 0.12
N LYS A 742 23.61 9.29 1.25
CA LYS A 742 25.04 8.97 1.34
C LYS A 742 25.32 7.84 2.32
N THR A 743 26.48 7.22 2.17
CA THR A 743 27.04 6.28 3.14
C THR A 743 28.57 6.37 3.17
N ILE A 744 29.20 5.58 4.03
CA ILE A 744 30.65 5.51 4.17
C ILE A 744 31.16 4.23 3.51
N HIS A 745 32.15 4.35 2.62
CA HIS A 745 32.93 3.20 2.18
C HIS A 745 33.91 2.82 3.29
N ILE A 746 33.64 1.73 4.02
CA ILE A 746 34.35 1.38 5.27
C ILE A 746 35.86 1.20 5.06
N PRO A 747 36.35 0.55 3.99
CA PRO A 747 37.79 0.39 3.75
C PRO A 747 38.57 1.69 3.56
N THR A 748 37.95 2.74 2.99
CA THR A 748 38.64 4.03 2.70
C THR A 748 38.21 5.19 3.59
N GLY A 749 37.10 5.06 4.33
CA GLY A 749 36.49 6.13 5.12
C GLY A 749 35.76 7.21 4.32
N GLU A 750 35.71 7.11 2.99
CA GLU A 750 35.11 8.13 2.12
C GLU A 750 33.58 8.18 2.22
N LYS A 751 33.01 9.39 2.25
CA LYS A 751 31.57 9.65 2.21
C LYS A 751 31.11 9.89 0.77
N LEU A 752 30.35 8.95 0.20
CA LEU A 752 29.88 9.00 -1.19
C LEU A 752 28.37 8.67 -1.26
N TYR A 753 27.77 8.78 -2.45
CA TYR A 753 26.38 8.30 -2.64
C TYR A 753 26.30 6.79 -2.44
N VAL A 754 25.14 6.29 -2.00
CA VAL A 754 24.96 4.85 -1.71
C VAL A 754 25.29 3.97 -2.91
N TYR A 755 24.86 4.36 -4.11
CA TYR A 755 25.19 3.66 -5.36
C TYR A 755 26.71 3.55 -5.59
N ASP A 756 27.44 4.66 -5.45
CA ASP A 756 28.89 4.71 -5.70
C ASP A 756 29.65 3.77 -4.74
N VAL A 757 29.24 3.74 -3.47
CA VAL A 757 29.83 2.83 -2.46
C VAL A 757 29.48 1.37 -2.74
N ALA A 758 28.23 1.09 -3.12
CA ALA A 758 27.78 -0.26 -3.45
C ALA A 758 28.52 -0.84 -4.67
N MET A 759 28.74 -0.03 -5.71
CA MET A 759 29.49 -0.46 -6.89
C MET A 759 30.98 -0.72 -6.59
N ARG A 760 31.58 0.00 -5.63
CA ARG A 760 32.95 -0.31 -5.15
C ARG A 760 33.01 -1.66 -4.45
N TYR A 761 32.17 -1.91 -3.44
CA TYR A 761 32.12 -3.24 -2.79
C TYR A 761 31.89 -4.37 -3.79
N LYS A 762 31.00 -4.16 -4.77
CA LYS A 762 30.73 -5.13 -5.85
C LYS A 762 31.94 -5.37 -6.77
N ALA A 763 32.74 -4.34 -7.06
CA ALA A 763 33.99 -4.46 -7.83
C ALA A 763 35.10 -5.15 -7.03
N ASP A 764 35.17 -4.90 -5.73
CA ASP A 764 36.14 -5.51 -4.79
C ASP A 764 35.78 -6.96 -4.40
N GLY A 765 34.64 -7.49 -4.89
CA GLY A 765 34.16 -8.84 -4.57
C GLY A 765 33.65 -8.99 -3.13
N HIS A 766 33.17 -7.90 -2.53
CA HIS A 766 32.70 -7.85 -1.15
C HIS A 766 31.17 -7.93 -1.05
N ASP A 767 30.69 -8.92 -0.30
CA ASP A 767 29.29 -9.02 0.12
C ASP A 767 28.85 -7.78 0.91
N THR A 768 27.60 -7.34 0.72
CA THR A 768 27.02 -6.26 1.53
C THR A 768 25.68 -6.61 2.17
N ILE A 769 25.40 -6.00 3.31
CA ILE A 769 24.14 -6.11 4.06
C ILE A 769 23.58 -4.74 4.44
N VAL A 770 22.26 -4.70 4.66
CA VAL A 770 21.57 -3.54 5.23
C VAL A 770 21.00 -3.91 6.60
N ILE A 771 21.31 -3.08 7.60
CA ILE A 771 20.78 -3.19 8.96
C ILE A 771 19.67 -2.15 9.13
N ALA A 772 18.50 -2.56 9.61
CA ALA A 772 17.36 -1.67 9.84
C ALA A 772 16.63 -1.96 11.17
N GLY A 773 15.89 -0.96 11.64
CA GLY A 773 14.98 -1.10 12.78
C GLY A 773 13.68 -1.84 12.44
N ALA A 774 12.62 -1.52 13.17
CA ALA A 774 11.26 -1.94 12.88
C ALA A 774 10.72 -1.30 11.57
N GLU A 775 9.66 -1.90 11.00
CA GLU A 775 8.89 -1.33 9.87
C GLU A 775 9.69 -0.99 8.60
N TYR A 776 10.79 -1.69 8.33
CA TYR A 776 11.55 -1.55 7.09
C TYR A 776 10.67 -1.89 5.86
N GLY A 777 10.65 -0.98 4.89
CA GLY A 777 9.86 -1.05 3.67
C GLY A 777 8.35 -0.86 3.87
N SER A 778 7.92 -0.10 4.87
CA SER A 778 6.52 0.35 4.98
C SER A 778 6.14 1.33 3.85
N GLY A 779 4.85 1.51 3.55
CA GLY A 779 4.39 2.55 2.60
C GLY A 779 3.73 2.00 1.33
N SER A 780 4.18 2.51 0.17
CA SER A 780 3.64 2.20 -1.17
C SER A 780 4.21 0.89 -1.70
N SER A 781 3.42 0.13 -2.47
CA SER A 781 3.94 -1.03 -3.20
C SER A 781 4.90 -0.58 -4.31
N ARG A 782 6.15 -1.08 -4.29
CA ARG A 782 7.22 -0.75 -5.25
C ARG A 782 8.18 -1.94 -5.36
N ASP A 783 8.17 -2.63 -6.49
CA ASP A 783 9.11 -3.71 -6.84
C ASP A 783 10.58 -3.26 -6.76
N TRP A 784 10.85 -2.03 -7.19
CA TRP A 784 12.16 -1.39 -7.11
C TRP A 784 12.71 -1.20 -5.69
N ALA A 785 11.88 -1.33 -4.65
CA ALA A 785 12.38 -1.39 -3.26
C ALA A 785 13.09 -2.73 -2.92
N ALA A 786 12.95 -3.76 -3.76
CA ALA A 786 13.67 -5.03 -3.67
C ALA A 786 14.66 -5.21 -4.85
N LYS A 787 14.23 -4.97 -6.09
CA LYS A 787 15.08 -5.05 -7.30
C LYS A 787 16.29 -4.11 -7.20
N GLY A 788 16.10 -2.90 -6.67
CA GLY A 788 17.15 -1.91 -6.47
C GLY A 788 18.29 -2.41 -5.57
N PRO A 789 18.03 -2.74 -4.29
CA PRO A 789 19.06 -3.26 -3.39
C PRO A 789 19.75 -4.54 -3.88
N MET A 790 19.04 -5.42 -4.59
CA MET A 790 19.62 -6.59 -5.24
C MET A 790 20.68 -6.20 -6.28
N LEU A 791 20.39 -5.23 -7.16
CA LEU A 791 21.36 -4.76 -8.16
C LEU A 791 22.57 -4.05 -7.53
N LEU A 792 22.37 -3.40 -6.37
CA LEU A 792 23.45 -2.85 -5.54
C LEU A 792 24.36 -3.93 -4.90
N GLY A 793 24.00 -5.22 -4.96
CA GLY A 793 24.78 -6.30 -4.33
C GLY A 793 24.56 -6.43 -2.83
N VAL A 794 23.42 -5.94 -2.31
CA VAL A 794 22.97 -6.28 -0.95
C VAL A 794 22.49 -7.72 -0.97
N LEU A 795 23.10 -8.63 -0.21
CA LEU A 795 22.74 -10.06 -0.16
C LEU A 795 21.76 -10.42 0.97
N SER A 796 21.73 -9.61 2.04
CA SER A 796 20.87 -9.87 3.19
C SER A 796 20.39 -8.59 3.88
N PHE A 797 19.15 -8.66 4.38
CA PHE A 797 18.56 -7.67 5.27
C PHE A 797 18.50 -8.20 6.69
N ARG A 798 18.97 -7.40 7.66
CA ARG A 798 18.91 -7.75 9.08
C ARG A 798 18.04 -6.75 9.84
N SER A 799 16.93 -7.22 10.40
CA SER A 799 16.01 -6.42 11.22
C SER A 799 15.88 -6.98 12.64
N TYR A 800 15.54 -6.14 13.62
CA TYR A 800 15.37 -6.56 15.01
C TYR A 800 14.04 -7.25 15.30
N TYR A 801 13.09 -7.18 14.37
CA TYR A 801 11.78 -7.81 14.46
C TYR A 801 11.57 -8.72 13.25
N LYS A 802 10.69 -9.71 13.37
CA LYS A 802 10.31 -10.54 12.21
C LYS A 802 9.69 -9.62 11.15
N CYS A 803 10.43 -9.35 10.08
CA CYS A 803 9.87 -8.72 8.91
C CYS A 803 8.73 -9.62 8.45
N ASN A 804 7.53 -9.07 8.30
CA ASN A 804 6.29 -9.77 7.95
C ASN A 804 5.63 -9.06 6.74
N ASN A 805 6.47 -8.42 5.90
CA ASN A 805 6.05 -7.48 4.88
C ASN A 805 5.84 -8.18 3.54
N SER A 806 4.66 -8.09 2.94
CA SER A 806 4.31 -8.85 1.75
C SER A 806 4.82 -8.30 0.42
N CYS A 807 5.32 -7.06 0.40
CA CYS A 807 6.01 -6.47 -0.76
C CYS A 807 7.54 -6.51 -0.62
N LEU A 808 8.05 -7.17 0.42
CA LEU A 808 9.49 -7.37 0.63
C LEU A 808 9.80 -8.82 0.96
N LEU A 809 9.03 -9.56 1.75
CA LEU A 809 9.37 -10.94 2.07
C LEU A 809 9.35 -11.86 0.85
N PRO A 810 8.31 -11.90 -0.02
CA PRO A 810 8.34 -12.80 -1.17
C PRO A 810 9.32 -12.25 -2.22
N THR A 811 9.23 -10.96 -2.50
CA THR A 811 10.13 -10.21 -3.40
C THR A 811 11.61 -10.36 -3.05
N LEU A 812 11.97 -10.32 -1.75
CA LEU A 812 13.32 -10.59 -1.27
C LEU A 812 13.58 -12.09 -1.18
N SER A 813 12.69 -12.95 -0.67
CA SER A 813 13.02 -14.37 -0.41
C SER A 813 13.37 -15.17 -1.66
N HIS A 814 12.99 -14.70 -2.85
CA HIS A 814 13.42 -15.29 -4.12
C HIS A 814 14.90 -15.00 -4.46
N TRP A 815 15.51 -13.97 -3.85
CA TRP A 815 16.83 -13.45 -4.24
C TRP A 815 17.78 -13.14 -3.07
N LEU A 816 17.27 -12.81 -1.88
CA LEU A 816 17.93 -12.14 -0.76
C LEU A 816 17.44 -12.66 0.61
N SER A 817 18.37 -13.00 1.51
CA SER A 817 18.04 -13.58 2.81
C SER A 817 17.59 -12.52 3.83
N THR A 818 16.41 -12.67 4.42
CA THR A 818 15.93 -11.81 5.53
C THR A 818 16.16 -12.49 6.88
N VAL A 819 16.94 -11.86 7.77
CA VAL A 819 17.30 -12.39 9.09
C VAL A 819 16.78 -11.48 10.20
N ALA A 820 16.01 -12.05 11.14
CA ALA A 820 15.54 -11.35 12.33
C ALA A 820 16.47 -11.61 13.53
N PHE A 821 16.73 -10.60 14.37
CA PHE A 821 17.38 -10.83 15.68
C PHE A 821 16.43 -11.53 16.67
N CYS A 822 17.02 -12.28 17.60
CA CYS A 822 16.29 -12.85 18.73
C CYS A 822 15.89 -11.72 19.73
N PRO A 823 14.69 -11.73 20.35
CA PRO A 823 14.14 -10.59 21.13
C PRO A 823 14.88 -10.15 22.42
N HIS A 824 16.13 -10.56 22.64
CA HIS A 824 16.85 -10.40 23.91
C HIS A 824 18.19 -9.66 23.81
N TYR A 825 18.53 -9.06 22.67
CA TYR A 825 19.75 -8.27 22.49
C TYR A 825 19.46 -6.86 21.94
N PRO A 826 19.51 -5.80 22.78
CA PRO A 826 19.45 -4.42 22.32
C PRO A 826 20.80 -3.91 21.79
N ILE A 827 20.77 -2.94 20.87
CA ILE A 827 21.98 -2.27 20.38
C ILE A 827 22.54 -1.35 21.48
N GLY A 828 23.75 -1.66 21.96
CA GLY A 828 24.47 -0.81 22.91
C GLY A 828 25.99 -1.03 22.97
N SER A 829 26.54 -2.01 22.26
CA SER A 829 27.97 -2.32 22.27
C SER A 829 28.68 -1.75 21.04
N PRO A 830 29.75 -0.93 21.19
CA PRO A 830 30.59 -0.54 20.06
C PRO A 830 31.40 -1.75 19.59
N GLY A 831 31.26 -2.14 18.31
CA GLY A 831 32.03 -3.26 17.74
C GLY A 831 31.42 -3.96 16.51
N LEU A 832 30.17 -3.69 16.14
CA LEU A 832 29.52 -4.28 14.95
C LEU A 832 29.97 -3.62 13.63
N CYS A 833 31.24 -3.80 13.25
CA CYS A 833 31.77 -3.41 11.94
C CYS A 833 31.96 -4.59 10.96
N MET A 834 32.06 -5.82 11.47
CA MET A 834 32.08 -7.07 10.70
C MET A 834 31.08 -8.04 11.31
N VAL A 835 30.36 -8.80 10.48
CA VAL A 835 29.33 -9.75 10.93
C VAL A 835 29.54 -11.10 10.23
N GLU A 836 29.99 -12.11 10.99
CA GLU A 836 29.96 -13.50 10.54
C GLU A 836 28.50 -13.99 10.52
N LEU A 837 27.96 -14.23 9.32
CA LEU A 837 26.72 -14.99 9.15
C LEU A 837 27.13 -16.46 8.88
N ARG A 838 26.69 -17.37 9.74
CA ARG A 838 26.82 -18.80 9.48
C ARG A 838 25.67 -19.25 8.58
N PRO A 839 25.88 -20.23 7.68
CA PRO A 839 24.82 -20.71 6.81
C PRO A 839 23.64 -21.22 7.63
N VAL A 840 22.47 -20.62 7.40
CA VAL A 840 21.21 -21.22 7.83
C VAL A 840 20.91 -22.35 6.85
N THR A 841 20.99 -23.59 7.32
CA THR A 841 20.47 -24.74 6.57
C THR A 841 18.96 -24.58 6.38
N THR A 842 18.57 -24.05 5.22
CA THR A 842 17.18 -24.12 4.75
C THR A 842 16.86 -25.55 4.31
N TYR A 843 15.56 -25.88 4.38
CA TYR A 843 15.03 -27.25 4.23
C TYR A 843 15.58 -27.98 3.00
N SER A 844 16.01 -29.23 3.20
CA SER A 844 16.22 -30.14 2.07
C SER A 844 14.89 -30.48 1.41
N SER A 845 14.93 -30.74 0.10
CA SER A 845 13.82 -31.22 -0.71
C SER A 845 13.35 -32.65 -0.38
N ASP A 846 13.91 -33.27 0.66
CA ASP A 846 13.70 -34.68 1.05
C ASP A 846 12.94 -34.80 2.39
N ALA A 847 11.88 -34.00 2.55
CA ALA A 847 10.90 -34.15 3.63
C ALA A 847 9.64 -34.93 3.19
N LEU A 848 9.81 -35.85 2.23
CA LEU A 848 8.86 -36.92 1.93
C LEU A 848 9.41 -38.23 2.53
N PHE A 849 8.54 -39.01 3.18
CA PHE A 849 8.85 -40.21 3.98
C PHE A 849 9.51 -40.00 5.35
N LEU A 850 8.69 -39.71 6.37
CA LEU A 850 8.61 -40.56 7.59
C LEU A 850 7.51 -40.04 8.52
N ASN A 851 6.30 -40.62 8.42
CA ASN A 851 5.28 -40.52 9.47
C ASN A 851 4.37 -41.77 9.46
N GLN A 852 5.01 -42.93 9.62
CA GLN A 852 4.37 -44.17 10.07
C GLN A 852 5.32 -44.84 11.06
N MET A 853 5.04 -44.70 12.37
CA MET A 853 5.33 -45.76 13.35
C MET A 853 4.27 -45.74 14.45
N THR A 854 3.60 -46.88 14.59
CA THR A 854 2.78 -47.25 15.75
C THR A 854 3.68 -47.50 16.98
N PRO A 855 3.15 -47.38 18.22
CA PRO A 855 3.95 -47.57 19.42
C PRO A 855 4.21 -49.06 19.70
N VAL A 856 5.48 -49.44 19.86
CA VAL A 856 5.89 -50.74 20.43
C VAL A 856 6.98 -50.51 21.49
N SER A 857 6.93 -51.31 22.55
CA SER A 857 7.65 -51.15 23.82
C SER A 857 9.00 -51.87 23.91
N GLY A 858 9.93 -51.33 24.71
CA GLY A 858 11.19 -51.95 25.15
C GLY A 858 12.43 -51.51 24.33
N GLY A 859 13.66 -51.50 24.84
CA GLY A 859 14.12 -51.68 26.22
C GLY A 859 15.64 -51.97 26.34
N ILE A 860 16.40 -51.06 26.97
CA ILE A 860 17.70 -51.26 27.68
C ILE A 860 18.99 -51.55 26.85
N SER A 861 20.14 -51.11 27.39
CA SER A 861 21.56 -51.41 27.05
C SER A 861 22.16 -50.70 25.81
N ALA A 862 23.03 -49.68 25.91
CA ALA A 862 24.44 -49.64 26.37
C ALA A 862 25.45 -50.32 25.39
N GLY A 863 26.60 -49.72 25.04
CA GLY A 863 27.17 -48.38 25.37
C GLY A 863 28.61 -48.20 24.82
N ILE A 864 29.33 -47.16 25.29
CA ILE A 864 30.80 -46.90 25.13
C ILE A 864 31.23 -46.47 23.70
N GLY A 865 32.13 -45.49 23.45
CA GLY A 865 32.91 -44.52 24.24
C GLY A 865 33.88 -43.79 23.25
N TYR A 866 34.10 -42.47 23.29
CA TYR A 866 35.07 -41.68 24.08
C TYR A 866 34.72 -40.18 23.83
N PHE A 867 34.60 -39.21 24.75
CA PHE A 867 35.36 -38.70 25.92
C PHE A 867 36.46 -37.63 25.65
N GLY A 868 36.33 -36.49 26.35
CA GLY A 868 37.12 -35.24 26.25
C GLY A 868 36.21 -33.99 26.21
N LEU A 869 35.57 -33.48 27.27
CA LEU A 869 36.01 -33.06 28.63
C LEU A 869 37.06 -31.91 28.60
N PHE A 870 36.98 -30.80 29.34
CA PHE A 870 36.08 -30.31 30.43
C PHE A 870 35.92 -28.75 30.33
N ALA A 871 34.77 -28.13 30.64
CA ALA A 871 34.36 -27.46 31.92
C ALA A 871 35.30 -26.35 32.47
N VAL A 872 34.82 -25.23 33.07
CA VAL A 872 34.02 -25.08 34.32
C VAL A 872 33.16 -23.79 34.23
N THR A 873 31.82 -23.74 34.32
CA THR A 873 30.82 -23.98 35.40
C THR A 873 30.86 -23.12 36.69
N LYS A 874 29.80 -22.33 36.93
CA LYS A 874 29.22 -22.04 38.26
C LYS A 874 27.85 -21.32 38.12
N ALA A 875 26.81 -21.51 38.94
CA ALA A 875 26.26 -22.70 39.61
C ALA A 875 24.77 -22.43 39.97
N ARG A 876 23.97 -23.48 40.23
CA ARG A 876 22.52 -23.43 40.58
C ARG A 876 22.22 -22.92 42.01
N SER A 877 21.02 -22.35 42.21
CA SER A 877 20.16 -22.42 43.43
C SER A 877 19.01 -21.40 43.29
N LYS A 878 17.69 -21.64 43.44
CA LYS A 878 16.74 -22.78 43.62
C LYS A 878 15.44 -22.38 42.84
N GLY A 879 14.36 -23.12 42.61
CA GLY A 879 13.74 -24.32 43.19
C GLY A 879 12.32 -24.02 43.72
N LYS A 880 11.25 -24.25 42.92
CA LYS A 880 9.86 -24.54 43.36
C LYS A 880 8.88 -24.81 42.18
N ALA A 881 8.09 -25.87 42.34
CA ALA A 881 6.77 -26.23 41.79
C ALA A 881 6.29 -25.72 40.40
N LEU A 882 5.85 -26.68 39.57
CA LEU A 882 4.75 -26.46 38.61
C LEU A 882 3.50 -25.99 39.37
N VAL A 883 2.84 -24.95 38.84
CA VAL A 883 1.43 -24.68 39.11
C VAL A 883 0.74 -24.50 37.77
N TYR A 884 -0.12 -25.45 37.40
CA TYR A 884 -1.12 -25.21 36.37
C TYR A 884 -2.09 -24.17 36.91
N CYS A 885 -2.11 -22.97 36.30
CA CYS A 885 -3.13 -21.97 36.56
C CYS A 885 -3.99 -21.80 35.31
N THR A 886 -5.13 -22.48 35.30
CA THR A 886 -6.22 -22.31 34.33
C THR A 886 -6.81 -20.91 34.47
N LEU A 887 -6.28 -19.93 33.73
CA LEU A 887 -6.96 -18.65 33.53
C LEU A 887 -7.89 -18.76 32.31
N ALA A 888 -9.07 -19.30 32.57
CA ALA A 888 -10.21 -19.19 31.69
C ALA A 888 -10.69 -17.73 31.66
N GLN A 889 -10.27 -16.99 30.64
CA GLN A 889 -10.99 -15.81 30.12
C GLN A 889 -10.84 -15.81 28.61
N GLN A 890 -11.86 -16.30 27.91
CA GLN A 890 -11.92 -16.21 26.45
C GLN A 890 -12.11 -14.74 26.04
N PRO A 891 -11.30 -14.20 25.11
CA PRO A 891 -11.64 -12.96 24.44
C PRO A 891 -12.92 -13.19 23.63
N LYS A 892 -13.86 -12.24 23.65
CA LYS A 892 -15.06 -12.30 22.80
C LYS A 892 -14.66 -12.40 21.33
N TYR A 893 -15.34 -13.30 20.63
CA TYR A 893 -15.24 -13.53 19.20
C TYR A 893 -15.83 -12.32 18.45
N MET A 894 -15.12 -11.86 17.41
CA MET A 894 -15.18 -10.49 16.87
C MET A 894 -14.85 -9.41 17.92
N SER A 895 -13.87 -8.56 17.60
CA SER A 895 -13.74 -7.27 18.29
C SER A 895 -14.78 -6.31 17.68
N ASP A 896 -16.02 -6.42 18.12
CA ASP A 896 -17.10 -5.52 17.68
C ASP A 896 -16.74 -4.08 18.05
N LEU A 897 -16.62 -3.22 17.04
CA LEU A 897 -16.56 -1.77 17.24
C LEU A 897 -17.98 -1.23 17.06
N ASP A 898 -18.76 -1.26 18.14
CA ASP A 898 -20.11 -0.71 18.17
C ASP A 898 -20.04 0.83 18.18
N VAL A 899 -20.37 1.45 17.05
CA VAL A 899 -20.38 2.91 16.88
C VAL A 899 -21.83 3.40 16.90
N HIS A 900 -22.24 3.94 18.06
CA HIS A 900 -23.49 4.68 18.18
C HIS A 900 -23.25 6.12 17.71
N ILE A 901 -24.01 6.59 16.71
CA ILE A 901 -24.05 8.04 16.41
C ILE A 901 -24.68 8.73 17.64
N PRO A 902 -23.99 9.67 18.33
CA PRO A 902 -24.47 10.15 19.63
C PRO A 902 -25.67 11.10 19.51
N THR A 903 -26.69 10.85 20.32
CA THR A 903 -27.62 11.90 20.77
C THR A 903 -27.04 12.60 21.98
N ALA A 904 -26.73 13.89 21.84
CA ALA A 904 -26.20 14.79 22.87
C ALA A 904 -24.89 14.35 23.56
N PHE A 905 -23.78 15.00 23.16
CA PHE A 905 -22.59 15.16 24.00
C PHE A 905 -22.28 16.66 24.04
N ASP A 906 -22.35 17.25 25.23
CA ASP A 906 -21.90 18.62 25.50
C ASP A 906 -20.41 18.58 25.89
N PRO A 907 -19.50 19.13 25.07
CA PRO A 907 -18.06 19.08 25.33
C PRO A 907 -17.59 20.02 26.46
N PHE A 908 -18.48 20.78 27.13
CA PHE A 908 -18.12 21.72 28.19
C PHE A 908 -18.81 21.46 29.55
N ALA A 909 -19.61 20.40 29.68
CA ALA A 909 -20.43 20.15 30.88
C ALA A 909 -19.66 19.77 32.18
N GLU A 910 -18.36 19.44 32.11
CA GLU A 910 -17.54 19.10 33.30
C GLU A 910 -16.69 20.28 33.83
N ALA A 911 -17.15 21.52 33.63
CA ALA A 911 -16.54 22.72 34.19
C ALA A 911 -17.51 23.49 35.10
N ASN A 912 -18.00 22.84 36.18
CA ASN A 912 -18.49 23.47 37.43
C ASN A 912 -18.99 22.41 38.43
N ALA A 913 -18.13 21.94 39.35
CA ALA A 913 -18.54 21.20 40.55
C ALA A 913 -17.40 21.15 41.59
N ASP A 914 -17.20 22.23 42.34
CA ASP A 914 -16.71 22.10 43.71
C ASP A 914 -17.88 21.60 44.58
N ASP A 915 -17.69 20.52 45.36
CA ASP A 915 -17.56 20.62 46.83
C ASP A 915 -17.30 19.26 47.54
N SER A 916 -16.70 19.37 48.73
CA SER A 916 -16.61 18.48 49.89
C SER A 916 -17.04 16.99 49.83
N GLY A 917 -16.04 16.11 50.00
CA GLY A 917 -15.90 15.25 51.20
C GLY A 917 -16.90 14.11 51.51
N ALA A 918 -16.50 12.86 51.24
CA ALA A 918 -16.50 11.73 52.22
C ALA A 918 -15.99 10.41 51.57
N GLY A 919 -15.20 9.62 52.31
CA GLY A 919 -14.85 8.22 51.95
C GLY A 919 -13.41 8.01 51.45
N SER A 920 -12.47 7.77 52.36
CA SER A 920 -11.05 7.55 52.07
C SER A 920 -10.76 6.21 51.40
N LYS A 921 -10.71 6.19 50.06
CA LYS A 921 -10.02 5.14 49.29
C LYS A 921 -8.53 5.49 49.20
N GLU A 922 -7.64 4.58 49.56
CA GLU A 922 -6.18 4.73 49.36
C GLU A 922 -5.87 4.77 47.86
N TYR A 923 -5.63 5.97 47.32
CA TYR A 923 -5.16 6.17 45.95
C TYR A 923 -3.65 6.34 45.92
N VAL A 924 -2.99 5.78 44.90
CA VAL A 924 -1.60 6.08 44.58
C VAL A 924 -1.57 7.27 43.63
N HIS A 925 -0.98 8.37 44.10
CA HIS A 925 -0.90 9.63 43.37
C HIS A 925 0.42 9.71 42.59
N VAL A 926 0.34 9.81 41.26
CA VAL A 926 1.50 10.00 40.38
C VAL A 926 1.44 11.42 39.80
N ARG A 927 2.23 12.34 40.34
CA ARG A 927 2.19 13.77 39.99
C ARG A 927 3.40 14.17 39.16
N ILE A 928 3.27 15.21 38.36
CA ILE A 928 4.41 15.95 37.79
C ILE A 928 4.58 17.28 38.52
N GLN A 929 5.82 17.64 38.82
CA GLN A 929 6.23 18.94 39.33
C GLN A 929 7.23 19.55 38.35
N GLN A 930 6.99 20.79 37.94
CA GLN A 930 7.92 21.52 37.09
C GLN A 930 8.99 22.17 37.98
N ARG A 931 10.26 21.86 37.75
CA ARG A 931 11.39 22.39 38.53
C ARG A 931 11.96 23.66 37.93
N ASN A 932 11.89 23.81 36.60
CA ASN A 932 12.09 25.07 35.87
C ASN A 932 11.54 24.94 34.44
N GLY A 933 11.70 25.99 33.61
CA GLY A 933 11.20 26.04 32.23
C GLY A 933 11.72 24.96 31.25
N ARG A 934 12.69 24.11 31.64
CA ARG A 934 13.19 22.99 30.83
C ARG A 934 13.29 21.64 31.56
N LYS A 935 12.93 21.55 32.84
CA LYS A 935 13.11 20.33 33.67
C LYS A 935 11.88 20.06 34.54
N SER A 936 11.39 18.83 34.47
CA SER A 936 10.30 18.29 35.29
C SER A 936 10.75 17.10 36.15
N LEU A 937 9.94 16.80 37.16
CA LEU A 937 10.11 15.70 38.11
C LEU A 937 8.77 14.97 38.25
N THR A 938 8.77 13.65 38.21
CA THR A 938 7.59 12.83 38.52
C THR A 938 7.68 12.32 39.95
N THR A 939 6.62 12.48 40.74
CA THR A 939 6.54 12.00 42.13
C THR A 939 5.49 10.91 42.27
N VAL A 940 5.79 9.89 43.07
CA VAL A 940 4.93 8.73 43.33
C VAL A 940 4.65 8.63 44.82
N GLN A 941 3.40 8.85 45.21
CA GLN A 941 2.93 8.97 46.58
C GLN A 941 1.80 7.94 46.84
N GLY A 942 1.64 7.48 48.07
CA GLY A 942 0.50 6.64 48.48
C GLY A 942 0.69 5.14 48.25
N LEU A 943 1.90 4.70 47.89
CA LEU A 943 2.24 3.27 47.93
C LEU A 943 2.13 2.77 49.38
N LYS A 944 1.65 1.54 49.56
CA LYS A 944 1.51 0.94 50.89
C LYS A 944 2.88 0.71 51.53
N LYS A 945 2.97 0.91 52.85
CA LYS A 945 4.20 0.75 53.66
C LYS A 945 4.82 -0.66 53.62
N GLU A 946 4.05 -1.66 53.18
CA GLU A 946 4.53 -3.04 52.97
C GLU A 946 5.47 -3.19 51.75
N PHE A 947 5.46 -2.24 50.81
CA PHE A 947 6.30 -2.27 49.63
C PHE A 947 7.68 -1.65 49.88
N SER A 948 8.73 -2.27 49.33
CA SER A 948 10.09 -1.75 49.39
C SER A 948 10.31 -0.67 48.32
N TYR A 949 10.16 0.60 48.72
CA TYR A 949 10.37 1.78 47.88
C TYR A 949 11.73 1.80 47.18
N SER A 950 12.79 1.29 47.84
CA SER A 950 14.14 1.21 47.27
C SER A 950 14.27 0.15 46.18
N LYS A 951 13.54 -0.97 46.25
CA LYS A 951 13.45 -1.95 45.16
C LYS A 951 12.65 -1.39 44.00
N ILE A 952 11.47 -0.82 44.27
CA ILE A 952 10.62 -0.20 43.25
C ILE A 952 11.39 0.89 42.49
N LEU A 953 12.10 1.79 43.20
CA LEU A 953 12.96 2.79 42.56
C LEU A 953 14.07 2.15 41.71
N LYS A 954 14.69 1.05 42.16
CA LYS A 954 15.76 0.38 41.39
C LYS A 954 15.23 -0.16 40.05
N ASP A 955 14.04 -0.76 40.07
CA ASP A 955 13.41 -1.32 38.87
C ASP A 955 12.92 -0.19 37.94
N LEU A 956 12.27 0.85 38.46
CA LEU A 956 11.87 2.05 37.70
C LEU A 956 13.07 2.74 37.02
N LYS A 957 14.22 2.86 37.71
CA LYS A 957 15.46 3.40 37.12
C LYS A 957 15.98 2.54 35.97
N LYS A 958 15.93 1.21 36.13
CA LYS A 958 16.42 0.24 35.15
C LYS A 958 15.52 0.21 33.91
N GLU A 959 14.22 0.30 34.10
CA GLU A 959 13.22 0.21 33.03
C GLU A 959 13.10 1.52 32.23
N PHE A 960 13.15 2.68 32.90
CA PHE A 960 12.93 3.98 32.25
C PHE A 960 14.23 4.75 31.97
N CYS A 961 15.40 4.15 32.23
CA CYS A 961 16.73 4.75 32.07
C CYS A 961 16.87 6.17 32.68
N CYS A 962 16.14 6.43 33.78
CA CYS A 962 16.05 7.76 34.40
C CYS A 962 16.69 7.78 35.79
N ASN A 963 17.10 8.96 36.26
CA ASN A 963 17.57 9.16 37.63
C ASN A 963 16.41 9.43 38.58
N GLY A 964 16.61 9.10 39.86
CA GLY A 964 15.58 9.26 40.89
C GLY A 964 16.07 8.92 42.31
N THR A 965 15.25 9.27 43.30
CA THR A 965 15.54 9.17 44.74
C THR A 965 14.25 8.86 45.51
N VAL A 966 14.37 8.10 46.60
CA VAL A 966 13.30 8.05 47.61
C VAL A 966 13.56 9.22 48.56
N VAL A 967 12.54 10.03 48.81
CA VAL A 967 12.61 11.20 49.70
C VAL A 967 11.59 11.01 50.80
N GLN A 968 11.96 11.40 52.02
CA GLN A 968 11.03 11.50 53.14
C GLN A 968 10.38 12.89 53.08
N ASP A 969 9.10 12.92 52.73
CA ASP A 969 8.30 14.13 52.71
C ASP A 969 7.65 14.36 54.10
N PRO A 970 7.67 15.60 54.66
CA PRO A 970 7.11 15.88 55.99
C PRO A 970 5.61 15.62 56.11
N GLU A 971 4.84 15.82 55.03
CA GLU A 971 3.38 15.64 55.02
C GLU A 971 2.98 14.31 54.39
N LEU A 972 3.73 13.86 53.38
CA LEU A 972 3.31 12.80 52.47
C LEU A 972 4.01 11.45 52.68
N GLY A 973 4.97 11.37 53.62
CA GLY A 973 5.69 10.14 53.97
C GLY A 973 6.82 9.78 52.98
N GLN A 974 7.08 8.49 52.75
CA GLN A 974 8.04 8.11 51.70
C GLN A 974 7.43 8.34 50.32
N VAL A 975 8.16 9.08 49.47
CA VAL A 975 7.78 9.42 48.10
C VAL A 975 8.93 9.04 47.17
N ILE A 976 8.61 8.43 46.02
CA ILE A 976 9.61 8.17 44.96
C ILE A 976 9.61 9.36 44.00
N GLN A 977 10.78 9.92 43.73
CA GLN A 977 10.98 11.01 42.76
C GLN A 977 11.81 10.52 41.58
N LEU A 978 11.37 10.79 40.34
CA LEU A 978 12.02 10.44 39.08
C LEU A 978 12.20 11.68 38.20
N GLN A 979 13.29 11.77 37.44
CA GLN A 979 13.52 12.87 36.50
C GLN A 979 12.70 12.72 35.20
N GLY A 980 12.12 13.84 34.73
CA GLY A 980 11.25 13.91 33.55
C GLY A 980 9.77 13.65 33.87
N ASP A 981 8.92 13.72 32.83
CA ASP A 981 7.54 13.22 32.91
C ASP A 981 7.54 11.71 32.63
N GLN A 982 7.33 10.94 33.70
CA GLN A 982 7.26 9.48 33.69
C GLN A 982 5.87 9.00 34.11
N ARG A 983 4.86 9.88 34.18
CA ARG A 983 3.54 9.58 34.80
C ARG A 983 2.86 8.35 34.20
N LYS A 984 2.81 8.26 32.86
CA LYS A 984 2.22 7.13 32.13
C LYS A 984 3.04 5.85 32.30
N ASN A 985 4.36 5.96 32.33
CA ASN A 985 5.29 4.83 32.45
C ASN A 985 5.18 4.21 33.85
N VAL A 986 5.29 5.03 34.91
CA VAL A 986 5.06 4.64 36.31
C VAL A 986 3.70 3.99 36.50
N SER A 987 2.63 4.59 35.99
CA SER A 987 1.28 4.02 36.12
C SER A 987 1.14 2.66 35.43
N THR A 988 1.86 2.45 34.32
CA THR A 988 1.84 1.17 33.59
C THR A 988 2.62 0.11 34.37
N PHE A 989 3.83 0.46 34.84
CA PHE A 989 4.68 -0.40 35.68
C PHE A 989 3.98 -0.86 36.95
N LEU A 990 3.36 0.05 37.71
CA LEU A 990 2.68 -0.29 38.97
C LEU A 990 1.52 -1.29 38.79
N VAL A 991 0.85 -1.25 37.63
CA VAL A 991 -0.21 -2.20 37.26
C VAL A 991 0.38 -3.53 36.78
N GLN A 992 1.39 -3.51 35.92
CA GLN A 992 2.03 -4.72 35.38
C GLN A 992 2.79 -5.51 36.45
N ALA A 993 3.42 -4.83 37.40
CA ALA A 993 4.09 -5.43 38.55
C ALA A 993 3.11 -5.91 39.65
N GLY A 994 1.78 -5.72 39.47
CA GLY A 994 0.75 -6.13 40.43
C GLY A 994 0.75 -5.34 41.75
N ILE A 995 1.44 -4.20 41.81
CA ILE A 995 1.60 -3.38 43.01
C ILE A 995 0.32 -2.58 43.29
N VAL A 996 -0.35 -2.08 42.25
CA VAL A 996 -1.55 -1.25 42.35
C VAL A 996 -2.52 -1.59 41.22
N LYS A 997 -3.82 -1.73 41.50
CA LYS A 997 -4.84 -1.84 40.45
C LYS A 997 -5.03 -0.51 39.72
N LYS A 998 -5.40 -0.57 38.44
CA LYS A 998 -5.55 0.64 37.59
C LYS A 998 -6.58 1.62 38.16
N GLU A 999 -7.68 1.15 38.73
CA GLU A 999 -8.70 1.99 39.35
C GLU A 999 -8.23 2.73 40.63
N HIS A 1000 -7.06 2.39 41.19
CA HIS A 1000 -6.50 3.00 42.40
C HIS A 1000 -5.29 3.91 42.12
N ILE A 1001 -4.99 4.22 40.85
CA ILE A 1001 -3.95 5.20 40.49
C ILE A 1001 -4.61 6.51 40.04
N LYS A 1002 -4.27 7.63 40.68
CA LYS A 1002 -4.61 8.98 40.21
C LYS A 1002 -3.37 9.65 39.62
N ILE A 1003 -3.42 10.00 38.35
CA ILE A 1003 -2.37 10.75 37.66
C ILE A 1003 -2.71 12.24 37.74
N HIS A 1004 -1.75 13.07 38.13
CA HIS A 1004 -1.91 14.51 38.29
C HIS A 1004 -0.94 15.31 37.41
N GLY A 1005 -1.38 16.49 36.99
CA GLY A 1005 -0.58 17.53 36.34
C GLY A 1005 -1.48 18.44 35.50
N PHE A 1006 -0.87 19.49 34.95
CA PHE A 1006 -1.49 20.39 33.99
C PHE A 1006 -2.08 19.65 32.79
#